data_AF-A0A534ZA50-F1
#
_entry.id   AF-A0A534ZA50-F1
#
_cell.length_a   1.000
_cell.length_b   1.000
_cell.length_c   1.000
_cell.angle_alpha   90.00
_cell.angle_beta   90.00
_cell.angle_gamma   90.00
#
_symmetry.space_group_name_H-M   'P 1'
#
loop_
_entity.id
_entity.type
_entity.pdbx_description
1 polymer ?
#
loop_
_entity_poly.entity_id
_entity_poly.type
_entity_poly.pdbx_seq_one_letter_code
_entity_poly.pdbx_strand_id
1 'polypeptide(L)'
;MLLLLGLAPRLAAAAASQATDLCAASADPCVVTADVTVAPNTTLDFGGRALDLRPGASLAFTSGTLEIRAGSLRVEAGASILGSAPSGSFPTLSVVTAGDIRVEASSTTKGKIDLSGGPQGGLIELATLGAMQVDGLLLARATQAAGFGGAIDLLGVCVGGPSDGSTCAEDIPDCGNVAAHGTCSGGDRVIQGSLNASAPDEGGDVAVIAPQGSITIAGSGINASGGEDGGGTIDLEAGGNVTTGAPLNVNGGGLSGDAGSVTVFANGSVSIGGAITGNAGGSVTEGGGAGADVEITAVAGTLTVTAGISADSGVPDGDGGEVDLTAGMDIVQTGSISAAGRGVDAAGGDVAPSAGRSLTLGAIDVSGGNGGGGSIFADAGGSARLQGQLDGDGGATFQVVAATIAVTSRVHADAYDGFLGGAVILRACDVAVNAGAVLSSLGPTGENLLQASGQMTIGGTLTSTANRLEYLDPAKLPQVATGAVVAPPPAIAQNSLLPPCGTPPARCGNGVVEDGEECDDGNTAPCDGCSASCTTEGCGNGVTECDEQCDDGARNGTAGDGCDASCRLLGTIRYLPAAHVDSSNCFLEWAIENPNSPVVNGFPSANQTCIDGDPACDADGASDGTCTFRLGACIDVDDPRLPTCHPPAIKLLELLHPPPLNPADATDVVNLAQLVPALEALGPTFKAGSTVLSSGTPVTERNVCTPLLPFVVPHLPGLIASRVVDARATDTAGHRMGGNRMTLTCEPNPAVCGNGIKELGEECDDGNATPCDGCSAACRLECGNGVVECGEQCDDGVANGTPGDRCAADCQMPPPPLRIPGGGAAASDCGLEWSLEMGPPTLARNGVPAAKQVCVDGDPACDFDPTPGTCRFHLWACLGGEDARLGCAAGAVSAVDLLRPTAFERAQNVAARNTFLAAVGRLPSPAGPGERCTGRMDADVPSGRTKLVIRTLAHGPGPATDRDVLQLACVPPPGP
;
A
#
# COMPACT_ATOMS: atom_id res chain seq x y z
N MET A 1 54.71 -15.01 62.63
CA MET A 1 54.82 -16.13 61.66
C MET A 1 53.48 -16.83 61.62
N LEU A 2 52.59 -16.41 60.73
CA LEU A 2 51.42 -17.17 60.28
C LEU A 2 51.10 -16.67 58.86
N LEU A 3 51.12 -17.59 57.90
CA LEU A 3 50.98 -17.38 56.45
C LEU A 3 49.55 -16.93 56.10
N LEU A 4 49.40 -15.81 55.38
CA LEU A 4 48.22 -15.54 54.55
C LEU A 4 48.42 -16.23 53.20
N LEU A 5 47.61 -17.25 52.89
CA LEU A 5 47.35 -17.66 51.52
C LEU A 5 46.30 -16.70 50.93
N GLY A 6 46.73 -15.87 49.99
CA GLY A 6 45.85 -15.04 49.19
C GLY A 6 45.00 -15.89 48.25
N LEU A 7 43.68 -15.76 48.37
CA LEU A 7 42.78 -15.99 47.25
C LEU A 7 43.05 -14.89 46.21
N ALA A 8 43.67 -15.26 45.10
CA ALA A 8 43.73 -14.40 43.93
C ALA A 8 42.30 -14.18 43.40
N PRO A 9 41.89 -12.93 43.10
CA PRO A 9 40.66 -12.70 42.34
C PRO A 9 40.84 -13.34 40.95
N ARG A 10 39.89 -14.18 40.54
CA ARG A 10 39.81 -14.65 39.15
C ARG A 10 39.64 -13.40 38.26
N LEU A 11 40.64 -13.13 37.42
CA LEU A 11 40.52 -12.17 36.33
C LEU A 11 39.27 -12.50 35.51
N ALA A 12 38.39 -11.53 35.30
CA ALA A 12 37.28 -11.66 34.37
C ALA A 12 37.87 -11.99 32.98
N ALA A 13 37.44 -13.10 32.37
CA ALA A 13 37.81 -13.42 31.01
C ALA A 13 37.28 -12.29 30.09
N ALA A 14 38.10 -11.89 29.11
CA ALA A 14 37.67 -10.92 28.11
C ALA A 14 36.49 -11.48 27.30
N ALA A 15 35.52 -10.62 26.97
CA ALA A 15 34.40 -11.01 26.10
C ALA A 15 34.92 -11.30 24.68
N ALA A 16 34.36 -12.31 24.03
CA ALA A 16 34.66 -12.64 22.64
C ALA A 16 34.15 -11.52 21.72
N SER A 17 34.96 -11.14 20.74
CA SER A 17 34.59 -10.14 19.72
C SER A 17 34.91 -10.61 18.30
N GLN A 18 35.57 -11.76 18.14
CA GLN A 18 35.83 -12.38 16.84
C GLN A 18 35.72 -13.91 16.94
N ALA A 19 35.48 -14.59 15.81
CA ALA A 19 35.35 -16.03 15.75
C ALA A 19 36.58 -16.79 16.31
N THR A 20 37.78 -16.21 16.23
CA THR A 20 39.01 -16.82 16.76
C THR A 20 39.11 -16.83 18.28
N ASP A 21 38.27 -16.06 18.96
CA ASP A 21 38.18 -16.08 20.43
C ASP A 21 37.42 -17.33 20.93
N LEU A 22 36.61 -17.93 20.04
CA LEU A 22 35.80 -19.11 20.31
C LEU A 22 36.54 -20.42 19.98
N CYS A 23 37.33 -20.42 18.90
CA CYS A 23 38.08 -21.59 18.45
C CYS A 23 39.27 -21.20 17.56
N ALA A 24 40.16 -22.15 17.27
CA ALA A 24 41.26 -21.92 16.33
C ALA A 24 40.73 -21.53 14.93
N ALA A 25 41.45 -20.64 14.24
CA ALA A 25 41.09 -20.16 12.90
C ALA A 25 40.93 -21.28 11.84
N SER A 26 41.60 -22.41 12.04
CA SER A 26 41.53 -23.60 11.15
C SER A 26 40.56 -24.68 11.64
N ALA A 27 39.88 -24.49 12.77
CA ALA A 27 38.96 -25.49 13.31
C ALA A 27 37.63 -25.44 12.55
N ASP A 28 37.22 -26.58 11.98
CA ASP A 28 35.95 -26.75 11.27
C ASP A 28 35.41 -28.17 11.56
N PRO A 29 34.35 -28.32 12.38
CA PRO A 29 33.58 -27.25 13.00
C PRO A 29 34.37 -26.48 14.06
N CYS A 30 34.04 -25.21 14.24
CA CYS A 30 34.35 -24.44 15.43
C CYS A 30 33.49 -24.92 16.60
N VAL A 31 34.10 -25.57 17.59
CA VAL A 31 33.36 -26.18 18.71
C VAL A 31 33.47 -25.34 19.98
N VAL A 32 32.34 -24.90 20.51
CA VAL A 32 32.23 -24.16 21.79
C VAL A 32 31.74 -25.11 22.89
N THR A 33 32.50 -25.18 23.99
CA THR A 33 32.23 -26.13 25.10
C THR A 33 32.05 -25.47 26.47
N ALA A 34 32.01 -24.15 26.53
CA ALA A 34 31.92 -23.39 27.77
C ALA A 34 31.03 -22.15 27.59
N ASP A 35 30.68 -21.50 28.69
CA ASP A 35 30.00 -20.21 28.67
C ASP A 35 30.96 -19.11 28.19
N VAL A 36 30.54 -18.38 27.16
CA VAL A 36 31.28 -17.28 26.58
C VAL A 36 30.39 -16.05 26.51
N THR A 37 30.87 -14.96 27.10
CA THR A 37 30.26 -13.65 26.91
C THR A 37 30.77 -13.04 25.61
N VAL A 38 29.86 -12.57 24.76
CA VAL A 38 30.16 -11.87 23.51
C VAL A 38 29.94 -10.38 23.71
N ALA A 39 30.81 -9.56 23.13
CA ALA A 39 30.65 -8.11 23.19
C ALA A 39 29.39 -7.65 22.42
N PRO A 40 28.71 -6.55 22.84
CA PRO A 40 27.66 -5.89 22.07
C PRO A 40 28.08 -5.57 20.62
N ASN A 41 27.15 -5.55 19.67
CA ASN A 41 27.39 -5.14 18.27
C ASN A 41 28.56 -5.89 17.61
N THR A 42 28.57 -7.22 17.77
CA THR A 42 29.67 -8.08 17.31
C THR A 42 29.21 -8.94 16.14
N THR A 43 30.03 -8.97 15.09
CA THR A 43 29.93 -9.95 14.00
C THR A 43 30.94 -11.07 14.20
N LEU A 44 30.45 -12.29 14.44
CA LEU A 44 31.23 -13.52 14.48
C LEU A 44 31.21 -14.20 13.11
N ASP A 45 32.19 -13.87 12.28
CA ASP A 45 32.33 -14.46 10.95
C ASP A 45 33.25 -15.69 10.97
N PHE A 46 32.66 -16.85 10.68
CA PHE A 46 33.35 -18.14 10.57
C PHE A 46 33.71 -18.49 9.11
N GLY A 47 33.29 -17.68 8.14
CA GLY A 47 33.33 -17.98 6.72
C GLY A 47 32.53 -19.26 6.42
N GLY A 48 33.07 -20.13 5.58
CA GLY A 48 32.43 -21.41 5.26
C GLY A 48 32.50 -22.49 6.36
N ARG A 49 33.03 -22.19 7.55
CA ARG A 49 33.19 -23.17 8.63
C ARG A 49 31.90 -23.34 9.43
N ALA A 50 31.66 -24.54 9.95
CA ALA A 50 30.53 -24.82 10.83
C ALA A 50 30.76 -24.30 12.26
N LEU A 51 29.69 -23.90 12.95
CA LEU A 51 29.68 -23.55 14.39
C LEU A 51 28.85 -24.55 15.18
N ASP A 52 29.48 -25.23 16.14
CA ASP A 52 28.87 -26.23 17.03
C ASP A 52 28.91 -25.75 18.49
N LEU A 53 27.75 -25.55 19.12
CA LEU A 53 27.64 -25.33 20.57
C LEU A 53 27.32 -26.67 21.26
N ARG A 54 28.23 -27.14 22.12
CA ARG A 54 28.08 -28.39 22.87
C ARG A 54 27.18 -28.24 24.10
N PRO A 55 26.64 -29.34 24.66
CA PRO A 55 25.78 -29.29 25.83
C PRO A 55 26.46 -28.58 27.00
N GLY A 56 25.78 -27.61 27.59
CA GLY A 56 26.31 -26.78 28.68
C GLY A 56 27.18 -25.61 28.23
N ALA A 57 27.38 -25.39 26.92
CA ALA A 57 27.98 -24.19 26.40
C ALA A 57 26.92 -23.10 26.18
N SER A 58 27.31 -21.84 26.38
CA SER A 58 26.45 -20.71 26.04
C SER A 58 27.20 -19.57 25.37
N LEU A 59 26.53 -18.87 24.45
CA LEU A 59 26.96 -17.57 23.93
C LEU A 59 26.01 -16.52 24.49
N ALA A 60 26.50 -15.62 25.33
CA ALA A 60 25.68 -14.62 26.01
C ALA A 60 26.08 -13.19 25.63
N PHE A 61 25.11 -12.35 25.25
CA PHE A 61 25.32 -10.93 24.95
C PHE A 61 24.24 -10.08 25.61
N THR A 62 24.54 -8.82 25.92
CA THR A 62 23.62 -7.97 26.68
C THR A 62 22.77 -7.09 25.77
N SER A 63 23.36 -6.14 25.06
CA SER A 63 22.61 -5.16 24.25
C SER A 63 23.19 -5.08 22.84
N GLY A 64 22.38 -4.59 21.90
CA GLY A 64 22.78 -4.46 20.51
C GLY A 64 22.69 -5.77 19.74
N THR A 65 23.36 -5.82 18.59
CA THR A 65 23.26 -6.92 17.63
C THR A 65 24.40 -7.92 17.79
N LEU A 66 24.08 -9.20 17.88
CA LEU A 66 25.01 -10.29 17.64
C LEU A 66 24.73 -10.85 16.24
N GLU A 67 25.69 -10.70 15.34
CA GLU A 67 25.62 -11.27 14.01
C GLU A 67 26.54 -12.51 13.92
N ILE A 68 26.03 -13.61 13.38
CA ILE A 68 26.79 -14.86 13.17
C ILE A 68 26.73 -15.20 11.69
N ARG A 69 27.89 -15.26 11.03
CA ARG A 69 28.02 -15.75 9.64
C ARG A 69 28.79 -17.08 9.65
N ALA A 70 28.19 -18.17 9.20
CA ALA A 70 28.82 -19.49 9.26
C ALA A 70 28.43 -20.40 8.09
N GLY A 71 29.21 -21.46 7.86
CA GLY A 71 28.85 -22.52 6.92
C GLY A 71 27.60 -23.30 7.35
N SER A 72 27.43 -23.52 8.65
CA SER A 72 26.25 -24.12 9.27
C SER A 72 26.25 -23.82 10.77
N LEU A 73 25.08 -23.83 11.41
CA LEU A 73 24.96 -23.65 12.86
C LEU A 73 24.30 -24.88 13.50
N ARG A 74 24.90 -25.38 14.59
CA ARG A 74 24.33 -26.45 15.42
C ARG A 74 24.35 -26.07 16.89
N VAL A 75 23.18 -25.93 17.48
CA VAL A 75 22.97 -25.75 18.92
C VAL A 75 22.50 -27.07 19.51
N GLU A 76 23.39 -27.83 20.13
CA GLU A 76 23.05 -29.15 20.68
C GLU A 76 22.10 -29.04 21.89
N ALA A 77 21.43 -30.14 22.22
CA ALA A 77 20.53 -30.19 23.37
C ALA A 77 21.23 -29.80 24.68
N GLY A 78 20.76 -28.72 25.32
CA GLY A 78 21.35 -28.17 26.54
C GLY A 78 22.43 -27.10 26.32
N ALA A 79 22.68 -26.70 25.07
CA ALA A 79 23.44 -25.51 24.73
C ALA A 79 22.52 -24.29 24.54
N SER A 80 23.05 -23.07 24.65
CA SER A 80 22.22 -21.87 24.47
C SER A 80 22.88 -20.65 23.85
N ILE A 81 22.11 -19.86 23.09
CA ILE A 81 22.44 -18.48 22.75
C ILE A 81 21.49 -17.58 23.55
N LEU A 82 22.03 -16.61 24.30
CA LEU A 82 21.30 -15.82 25.28
C LEU A 82 21.51 -14.32 25.02
N GLY A 83 20.43 -13.59 24.77
CA GLY A 83 20.44 -12.12 24.68
C GLY A 83 19.67 -11.50 25.83
N SER A 84 20.17 -10.42 26.44
CA SER A 84 19.48 -9.77 27.56
C SER A 84 19.72 -8.26 27.64
N ALA A 85 18.74 -7.45 27.26
CA ALA A 85 18.89 -6.00 27.24
C ALA A 85 18.33 -5.31 28.52
N PRO A 86 18.91 -4.16 28.94
CA PRO A 86 18.30 -3.28 29.93
C PRO A 86 17.05 -2.57 29.38
N SER A 87 16.22 -2.02 30.27
CA SER A 87 14.96 -1.33 29.91
C SER A 87 15.16 -0.24 28.86
N GLY A 88 14.37 -0.25 27.78
CA GLY A 88 14.42 0.73 26.68
C GLY A 88 15.33 0.33 25.51
N SER A 89 15.77 -0.93 25.45
CA SER A 89 16.48 -1.53 24.31
C SER A 89 16.10 -3.01 24.22
N PHE A 90 16.28 -3.62 23.05
CA PHE A 90 16.05 -5.06 22.86
C PHE A 90 17.30 -5.71 22.24
N PRO A 91 17.63 -6.96 22.61
CA PRO A 91 18.75 -7.68 22.01
C PRO A 91 18.35 -8.18 20.62
N THR A 92 19.28 -8.15 19.66
CA THR A 92 19.08 -8.67 18.32
C THR A 92 20.10 -9.76 18.02
N LEU A 93 19.65 -10.91 17.54
CA LEU A 93 20.49 -11.97 17.00
C LEU A 93 20.17 -12.13 15.52
N SER A 94 21.17 -11.98 14.66
CA SER A 94 21.07 -12.33 13.24
C SER A 94 22.06 -13.45 12.93
N VAL A 95 21.57 -14.55 12.35
CA VAL A 95 22.38 -15.70 11.95
C VAL A 95 22.18 -15.93 10.46
N VAL A 96 23.24 -15.83 9.67
CA VAL A 96 23.23 -16.14 8.24
C VAL A 96 24.13 -17.33 7.96
N THR A 97 23.59 -18.35 7.28
CA THR A 97 24.34 -19.57 6.96
C THR A 97 24.19 -20.05 5.51
N ALA A 98 25.28 -20.60 4.97
CA ALA A 98 25.28 -21.19 3.63
C ALA A 98 24.75 -22.64 3.60
N GLY A 99 24.61 -23.28 4.77
CA GLY A 99 24.12 -24.65 4.97
C GLY A 99 23.25 -24.72 6.22
N ASP A 100 22.89 -25.92 6.68
CA ASP A 100 21.82 -26.09 7.67
C ASP A 100 21.96 -25.30 8.98
N ILE A 101 20.82 -24.90 9.54
CA ILE A 101 20.69 -24.45 10.94
C ILE A 101 19.94 -25.51 11.74
N ARG A 102 20.51 -25.98 12.85
CA ARG A 102 19.90 -26.98 13.73
C ARG A 102 19.91 -26.53 15.19
N VAL A 103 18.72 -26.45 15.80
CA VAL A 103 18.55 -26.26 17.24
C VAL A 103 17.95 -27.53 17.82
N GLU A 104 18.78 -28.38 18.39
CA GLU A 104 18.42 -29.76 18.72
C GLU A 104 17.76 -29.90 20.08
N ALA A 105 17.02 -30.99 20.27
CA ALA A 105 16.51 -31.40 21.57
C ALA A 105 16.78 -32.89 21.83
N SER A 106 16.92 -33.22 23.11
CA SER A 106 16.86 -34.59 23.62
C SER A 106 15.52 -34.80 24.32
N SER A 107 15.28 -36.01 24.82
CA SER A 107 14.08 -36.30 25.63
C SER A 107 13.99 -35.50 26.94
N THR A 108 15.10 -34.90 27.41
CA THR A 108 15.16 -34.23 28.73
C THR A 108 15.75 -32.83 28.69
N THR A 109 16.45 -32.44 27.63
CA THR A 109 17.11 -31.13 27.48
C THR A 109 16.84 -30.57 26.11
N LYS A 110 16.72 -29.24 25.99
CA LYS A 110 16.51 -28.55 24.72
C LYS A 110 17.67 -27.60 24.47
N GLY A 111 18.13 -27.51 23.22
CA GLY A 111 18.91 -26.38 22.75
C GLY A 111 18.02 -25.13 22.75
N LYS A 112 18.60 -23.98 23.05
CA LYS A 112 17.80 -22.77 23.29
C LYS A 112 18.44 -21.54 22.66
N ILE A 113 17.66 -20.75 21.93
CA ILE A 113 17.98 -19.37 21.61
C ILE A 113 16.96 -18.53 22.38
N ASP A 114 17.43 -17.70 23.32
CA ASP A 114 16.57 -16.95 24.22
C ASP A 114 16.97 -15.49 24.28
N LEU A 115 16.11 -14.65 23.71
CA LEU A 115 16.20 -13.20 23.71
C LEU A 115 14.99 -12.61 24.46
N SER A 116 14.35 -13.38 25.35
CA SER A 116 13.22 -12.89 26.15
C SER A 116 13.66 -11.76 27.09
N GLY A 117 12.86 -10.71 27.16
CA GLY A 117 13.18 -9.47 27.87
C GLY A 117 12.08 -9.01 28.82
N GLY A 118 12.36 -7.93 29.54
CA GLY A 118 11.43 -7.32 30.50
C GLY A 118 10.25 -6.63 29.81
N PRO A 119 10.40 -5.34 29.45
CA PRO A 119 9.35 -4.57 28.78
C PRO A 119 9.25 -4.85 27.27
N GLN A 120 10.21 -5.53 26.65
CA GLN A 120 10.18 -5.85 25.23
C GLN A 120 10.95 -7.15 24.97
N GLY A 121 10.40 -8.04 24.12
CA GLY A 121 11.11 -9.20 23.60
C GLY A 121 12.22 -8.79 22.60
N GLY A 122 13.25 -9.62 22.43
CA GLY A 122 14.29 -9.39 21.42
C GLY A 122 13.94 -9.90 20.03
N LEU A 123 14.83 -9.67 19.07
CA LEU A 123 14.67 -10.09 17.68
C LEU A 123 15.60 -11.27 17.37
N ILE A 124 15.03 -12.39 16.90
CA ILE A 124 15.76 -13.57 16.47
C ILE A 124 15.58 -13.74 14.97
N GLU A 125 16.61 -13.45 14.19
CA GLU A 125 16.63 -13.68 12.75
C GLU A 125 17.58 -14.85 12.42
N LEU A 126 17.05 -15.91 11.83
CA LEU A 126 17.81 -17.07 11.35
C LEU A 126 17.58 -17.22 9.85
N ALA A 127 18.63 -17.04 9.05
CA ALA A 127 18.58 -17.18 7.61
C ALA A 127 19.54 -18.27 7.13
N THR A 128 19.05 -19.11 6.21
CA THR A 128 19.85 -20.21 5.67
C THR A 128 19.46 -20.60 4.24
N LEU A 129 20.49 -20.89 3.42
CA LEU A 129 20.33 -21.57 2.14
C LEU A 129 19.96 -23.05 2.30
N GLY A 130 20.35 -23.67 3.42
CA GLY A 130 20.10 -25.06 3.73
C GLY A 130 18.72 -25.32 4.33
N ALA A 131 18.57 -26.50 4.93
CA ALA A 131 17.39 -26.82 5.72
C ALA A 131 17.54 -26.25 7.14
N MET A 132 16.41 -25.86 7.73
CA MET A 132 16.36 -25.46 9.13
C MET A 132 15.56 -26.46 9.95
N GLN A 133 16.15 -26.95 11.04
CA GLN A 133 15.47 -27.82 11.99
C GLN A 133 15.53 -27.24 13.40
N VAL A 134 14.37 -26.92 13.96
CA VAL A 134 14.21 -26.40 15.32
C VAL A 134 13.44 -27.42 16.15
N ASP A 135 14.17 -28.32 16.83
CA ASP A 135 13.61 -29.23 17.83
C ASP A 135 13.60 -28.61 19.24
N GLY A 136 14.44 -27.59 19.46
CA GLY A 136 14.64 -26.90 20.72
C GLY A 136 13.64 -25.77 21.01
N LEU A 137 14.13 -24.63 21.48
CA LEU A 137 13.30 -23.45 21.82
C LEU A 137 13.90 -22.19 21.20
N LEU A 138 13.09 -21.41 20.49
CA LEU A 138 13.39 -20.01 20.14
C LEU A 138 12.41 -19.13 20.92
N LEU A 139 12.93 -18.26 21.80
CA LEU A 139 12.13 -17.45 22.72
C LEU A 139 12.47 -15.97 22.56
N ALA A 140 11.47 -15.17 22.23
CA ALA A 140 11.54 -13.72 22.05
C ALA A 140 10.43 -13.03 22.88
N ARG A 141 10.19 -13.51 24.11
CA ARG A 141 9.01 -13.12 24.89
C ARG A 141 9.24 -11.83 25.67
N ALA A 142 8.18 -11.05 25.86
CA ALA A 142 8.13 -10.06 26.95
C ALA A 142 7.68 -10.72 28.25
N THR A 143 8.15 -10.19 29.39
CA THR A 143 7.87 -10.78 30.72
C THR A 143 7.23 -9.80 31.70
N GLN A 144 7.17 -8.51 31.38
CA GLN A 144 6.50 -7.48 32.18
C GLN A 144 5.07 -7.25 31.69
N ALA A 145 4.22 -6.75 32.61
CA ALA A 145 2.79 -6.60 32.38
C ALA A 145 2.43 -5.65 31.22
N ALA A 146 3.25 -4.62 30.98
CA ALA A 146 3.06 -3.66 29.88
C ALA A 146 4.13 -3.88 28.79
N GLY A 147 4.33 -5.15 28.42
CA GLY A 147 5.44 -5.58 27.60
C GLY A 147 5.00 -5.99 26.20
N PHE A 148 5.81 -5.62 25.22
CA PHE A 148 5.60 -5.93 23.80
C PHE A 148 6.37 -7.18 23.39
N GLY A 149 5.76 -8.05 22.60
CA GLY A 149 6.40 -9.24 22.04
C GLY A 149 7.63 -8.89 21.21
N GLY A 150 8.54 -9.86 21.08
CA GLY A 150 9.68 -9.75 20.17
C GLY A 150 9.34 -10.32 18.79
N ALA A 151 10.37 -10.52 17.96
CA ALA A 151 10.23 -11.11 16.62
C ALA A 151 11.07 -12.38 16.48
N ILE A 152 10.56 -13.37 15.73
CA ILE A 152 11.28 -14.58 15.37
C ILE A 152 11.12 -14.86 13.88
N ASP A 153 12.18 -14.63 13.12
CA ASP A 153 12.17 -14.70 11.66
C ASP A 153 13.06 -15.86 11.19
N LEU A 154 12.46 -16.83 10.50
CA LEU A 154 13.14 -17.98 9.92
C LEU A 154 13.15 -17.84 8.40
N LEU A 155 14.20 -17.23 7.85
CA LEU A 155 14.21 -16.66 6.51
C LEU A 155 15.05 -17.46 5.50
N GLY A 156 14.85 -17.14 4.21
CA GLY A 156 15.76 -17.52 3.13
C GLY A 156 16.98 -16.59 3.05
N VAL A 157 17.85 -16.83 2.08
CA VAL A 157 19.01 -15.99 1.77
C VAL A 157 19.01 -15.66 0.29
N CYS A 158 19.32 -14.40 -0.08
CA CYS A 158 19.47 -14.00 -1.47
C CYS A 158 20.71 -14.69 -2.08
N VAL A 159 20.53 -15.32 -3.25
CA VAL A 159 21.60 -15.95 -4.03
C VAL A 159 21.77 -15.25 -5.38
N GLY A 160 22.99 -14.81 -5.66
CA GLY A 160 23.32 -14.09 -6.87
C GLY A 160 22.88 -12.62 -6.83
N GLY A 161 23.48 -11.79 -7.68
CA GLY A 161 23.21 -10.35 -7.68
C GLY A 161 23.90 -9.57 -6.54
N PRO A 162 23.58 -8.28 -6.37
CA PRO A 162 24.27 -7.38 -5.43
C PRO A 162 24.01 -7.69 -3.95
N SER A 163 22.92 -8.39 -3.64
CA SER A 163 22.47 -8.71 -2.27
C SER A 163 22.87 -10.13 -1.84
N ASP A 164 23.82 -10.77 -2.53
CA ASP A 164 24.23 -12.15 -2.23
C ASP A 164 24.65 -12.33 -0.76
N GLY A 165 23.97 -13.22 -0.05
CA GLY A 165 24.20 -13.48 1.37
C GLY A 165 23.44 -12.57 2.36
N SER A 166 22.50 -11.73 1.90
CA SER A 166 21.51 -11.07 2.78
C SER A 166 20.32 -11.98 3.05
N THR A 167 19.54 -11.67 4.08
CA THR A 167 18.24 -12.30 4.34
C THR A 167 17.22 -11.85 3.29
N CYS A 168 16.16 -12.64 3.08
CA CYS A 168 15.05 -12.26 2.24
C CYS A 168 13.71 -12.55 2.91
N ALA A 169 12.85 -11.54 2.93
CA ALA A 169 11.47 -11.53 3.40
C ALA A 169 10.57 -10.91 2.31
N GLU A 170 9.29 -11.29 2.24
CA GLU A 170 8.41 -10.94 1.12
C GLU A 170 8.10 -9.44 0.99
N ASP A 171 8.20 -8.66 2.06
CA ASP A 171 7.91 -7.21 2.04
C ASP A 171 9.09 -6.31 1.64
N ILE A 172 10.27 -6.88 1.45
CA ILE A 172 11.46 -6.13 1.05
C ILE A 172 11.94 -6.68 -0.30
N PRO A 173 11.94 -5.89 -1.39
CA PRO A 173 12.44 -6.32 -2.69
C PRO A 173 13.98 -6.42 -2.72
N ASP A 174 14.60 -6.92 -1.66
CA ASP A 174 16.06 -6.98 -1.45
C ASP A 174 16.76 -7.96 -2.40
N CYS A 175 16.07 -9.04 -2.83
CA CYS A 175 16.59 -9.90 -3.90
C CYS A 175 16.22 -9.41 -5.32
N GLY A 176 15.41 -8.34 -5.44
CA GLY A 176 14.93 -7.70 -6.68
C GLY A 176 14.33 -8.63 -7.77
N ASN A 177 14.15 -8.10 -8.99
CA ASN A 177 13.66 -8.86 -10.15
C ASN A 177 14.72 -9.85 -10.65
N VAL A 178 14.28 -11.06 -11.00
CA VAL A 178 15.03 -12.26 -11.44
C VAL A 178 16.09 -11.99 -12.54
N ALA A 179 15.99 -10.87 -13.26
CA ALA A 179 16.94 -10.49 -14.31
C ALA A 179 18.18 -9.71 -13.82
N ALA A 180 18.19 -9.12 -12.61
CA ALA A 180 19.27 -8.22 -12.17
C ALA A 180 19.78 -8.39 -10.72
N HIS A 181 19.00 -8.96 -9.79
CA HIS A 181 19.29 -8.82 -8.35
C HIS A 181 19.45 -10.12 -7.52
N GLY A 182 19.18 -11.29 -8.10
CA GLY A 182 19.36 -12.58 -7.42
C GLY A 182 18.06 -13.38 -7.31
N THR A 183 18.11 -14.48 -6.57
CA THR A 183 16.94 -15.31 -6.23
C THR A 183 16.93 -15.60 -4.74
N CYS A 184 15.81 -15.36 -4.06
CA CYS A 184 15.61 -15.80 -2.68
C CYS A 184 15.61 -17.33 -2.65
N SER A 185 16.50 -17.93 -1.86
CA SER A 185 16.71 -19.38 -1.81
C SER A 185 16.79 -19.86 -0.36
N GLY A 186 16.25 -21.05 -0.12
CA GLY A 186 16.23 -21.68 1.18
C GLY A 186 15.53 -23.03 1.11
N GLY A 187 16.03 -23.99 1.87
CA GLY A 187 15.44 -25.33 1.96
C GLY A 187 14.27 -25.40 2.96
N ASP A 188 13.90 -26.63 3.32
CA ASP A 188 12.78 -26.90 4.23
C ASP A 188 12.94 -26.24 5.61
N ARG A 189 11.81 -25.95 6.26
CA ARG A 189 11.72 -25.46 7.63
C ARG A 189 10.94 -26.46 8.48
N VAL A 190 11.62 -27.12 9.41
CA VAL A 190 11.02 -28.14 10.29
C VAL A 190 11.10 -27.67 11.74
N ILE A 191 9.96 -27.34 12.31
CA ILE A 191 9.82 -26.89 13.70
C ILE A 191 9.17 -28.04 14.47
N GLN A 192 9.93 -28.76 15.29
CA GLN A 192 9.40 -29.74 16.27
C GLN A 192 9.39 -29.17 17.70
N GLY A 193 10.09 -28.06 17.89
CA GLY A 193 10.27 -27.35 19.14
C GLY A 193 9.13 -26.37 19.42
N SER A 194 9.49 -25.22 19.99
CA SER A 194 8.57 -24.10 20.20
C SER A 194 9.22 -22.81 19.72
N LEU A 195 8.43 -22.03 18.99
CA LEU A 195 8.66 -20.61 18.71
C LEU A 195 7.71 -19.82 19.61
N ASN A 196 8.23 -18.87 20.38
CA ASN A 196 7.40 -18.13 21.33
C ASN A 196 7.84 -16.67 21.42
N ALA A 197 7.01 -15.80 20.85
CA ALA A 197 7.13 -14.35 20.85
C ALA A 197 6.05 -13.68 21.73
N SER A 198 5.29 -14.47 22.51
CA SER A 198 4.16 -13.99 23.32
C SER A 198 4.54 -12.87 24.27
N ALA A 199 3.59 -12.00 24.59
CA ALA A 199 3.74 -11.03 25.66
C ALA A 199 2.49 -10.89 26.54
N PRO A 200 2.60 -10.21 27.70
CA PRO A 200 1.43 -9.92 28.53
C PRO A 200 0.54 -8.77 28.05
N ASP A 201 1.01 -7.90 27.13
CA ASP A 201 0.28 -6.70 26.68
C ASP A 201 -0.01 -6.74 25.17
N GLU A 202 1.03 -6.66 24.32
CA GLU A 202 0.91 -6.80 22.86
C GLU A 202 1.73 -8.00 22.39
N GLY A 203 1.13 -8.88 21.59
CA GLY A 203 1.80 -10.04 21.03
C GLY A 203 3.04 -9.71 20.18
N GLY A 204 3.79 -10.73 19.81
CA GLY A 204 5.00 -10.58 18.99
C GLY A 204 4.82 -11.15 17.59
N ASP A 205 5.84 -11.00 16.75
CA ASP A 205 5.81 -11.46 15.36
C ASP A 205 6.60 -12.77 15.18
N VAL A 206 6.11 -13.64 14.31
CA VAL A 206 6.79 -14.88 13.92
C VAL A 206 6.61 -15.10 12.42
N ALA A 207 7.66 -14.85 11.65
CA ALA A 207 7.71 -15.18 10.22
C ALA A 207 8.52 -16.46 9.96
N VAL A 208 7.97 -17.39 9.18
CA VAL A 208 8.68 -18.60 8.71
C VAL A 208 8.56 -18.67 7.20
N ILE A 209 9.66 -18.40 6.52
CA ILE A 209 9.73 -18.32 5.06
C ILE A 209 10.63 -19.43 4.52
N ALA A 210 10.08 -20.25 3.61
CA ALA A 210 10.73 -21.37 2.94
C ALA A 210 10.63 -21.20 1.40
N PRO A 211 11.46 -20.35 0.77
CA PRO A 211 11.24 -19.89 -0.61
C PRO A 211 11.18 -21.02 -1.66
N GLN A 212 11.92 -22.10 -1.44
CA GLN A 212 11.98 -23.26 -2.33
C GLN A 212 11.62 -24.57 -1.60
N GLY A 213 11.26 -24.47 -0.31
CA GLY A 213 11.09 -25.59 0.61
C GLY A 213 9.66 -25.73 1.10
N SER A 214 9.44 -26.76 1.92
CA SER A 214 8.19 -26.95 2.67
C SER A 214 8.37 -26.55 4.13
N ILE A 215 7.27 -26.09 4.74
CA ILE A 215 7.20 -25.80 6.18
C ILE A 215 6.48 -26.95 6.88
N THR A 216 7.08 -27.49 7.93
CA THR A 216 6.46 -28.47 8.83
C THR A 216 6.53 -27.97 10.26
N ILE A 217 5.39 -27.60 10.83
CA ILE A 217 5.24 -27.25 12.25
C ILE A 217 4.69 -28.47 13.00
N ALA A 218 5.39 -28.91 14.02
CA ALA A 218 5.04 -30.06 14.84
C ALA A 218 5.53 -29.82 16.29
N GLY A 219 5.21 -30.75 17.19
CA GLY A 219 5.58 -30.62 18.60
C GLY A 219 4.80 -29.54 19.34
N SER A 220 5.46 -28.49 19.83
CA SER A 220 4.86 -27.49 20.74
C SER A 220 4.22 -26.29 20.04
N GLY A 221 4.52 -26.07 18.75
CA GLY A 221 3.86 -25.04 17.94
C GLY A 221 4.43 -23.63 18.12
N ILE A 222 3.67 -22.65 17.64
CA ILE A 222 4.02 -21.23 17.60
C ILE A 222 3.06 -20.45 18.50
N ASN A 223 3.60 -19.51 19.26
CA ASN A 223 2.81 -18.65 20.13
C ASN A 223 3.27 -17.18 20.03
N ALA A 224 2.40 -16.36 19.47
CA ALA A 224 2.48 -14.92 19.31
C ALA A 224 1.35 -14.20 20.07
N SER A 225 0.68 -14.87 21.02
CA SER A 225 -0.45 -14.29 21.76
C SER A 225 -0.02 -13.10 22.64
N GLY A 226 -0.94 -12.17 22.84
CA GLY A 226 -0.77 -10.98 23.67
C GLY A 226 -1.84 -10.81 24.73
N GLY A 227 -2.01 -9.56 25.17
CA GLY A 227 -2.85 -9.10 26.26
C GLY A 227 -3.83 -8.02 25.82
N GLU A 228 -3.88 -6.91 26.57
CA GLU A 228 -4.84 -5.82 26.38
C GLU A 228 -4.65 -5.08 25.05
N ASP A 229 -3.41 -4.90 24.60
CA ASP A 229 -3.09 -4.23 23.34
C ASP A 229 -3.18 -5.18 22.12
N GLY A 230 -3.47 -6.47 22.37
CA GLY A 230 -3.87 -7.43 21.35
C GLY A 230 -2.85 -8.54 21.05
N GLY A 231 -3.26 -9.47 20.20
CA GLY A 231 -2.43 -10.58 19.71
C GLY A 231 -1.44 -10.14 18.63
N GLY A 232 -0.36 -10.91 18.45
CA GLY A 232 0.64 -10.68 17.41
C GLY A 232 0.40 -11.52 16.17
N THR A 233 1.38 -11.55 15.27
CA THR A 233 1.27 -12.12 13.93
C THR A 233 2.02 -13.46 13.80
N ILE A 234 1.49 -14.36 12.98
CA ILE A 234 2.19 -15.56 12.53
C ILE A 234 2.07 -15.64 11.01
N ASP A 235 3.19 -15.58 10.31
CA ASP A 235 3.25 -15.70 8.87
C ASP A 235 4.06 -16.94 8.45
N LEU A 236 3.47 -17.80 7.62
CA LEU A 236 4.06 -19.02 7.11
C LEU A 236 4.00 -19.03 5.58
N GLU A 237 5.15 -18.86 4.92
CA GLU A 237 5.22 -18.78 3.47
C GLU A 237 6.13 -19.89 2.89
N ALA A 238 5.59 -20.73 2.01
CA ALA A 238 6.32 -21.84 1.42
C ALA A 238 6.21 -21.92 -0.11
N GLY A 239 7.36 -22.02 -0.77
CA GLY A 239 7.43 -22.43 -2.17
C GLY A 239 6.96 -23.88 -2.41
N GLY A 240 6.90 -24.70 -1.35
CA GLY A 240 6.41 -26.07 -1.33
C GLY A 240 5.07 -26.21 -0.58
N ASN A 241 4.99 -27.17 0.34
CA ASN A 241 3.78 -27.42 1.14
C ASN A 241 3.92 -26.82 2.54
N VAL A 242 2.78 -26.50 3.18
CA VAL A 242 2.73 -26.20 4.62
C VAL A 242 1.98 -27.32 5.35
N THR A 243 2.58 -27.87 6.41
CA THR A 243 1.91 -28.86 7.28
C THR A 243 2.07 -28.45 8.74
N THR A 244 0.97 -28.19 9.42
CA THR A 244 0.95 -27.84 10.85
C THR A 244 0.30 -28.97 11.63
N GLY A 245 1.05 -29.73 12.42
CA GLY A 245 0.56 -30.75 13.37
C GLY A 245 0.52 -30.26 14.82
N ALA A 246 0.95 -29.02 15.06
CA ALA A 246 1.03 -28.37 16.36
C ALA A 246 0.36 -26.99 16.33
N PRO A 247 -0.02 -26.42 17.47
CA PRO A 247 -0.90 -25.26 17.49
C PRO A 247 -0.21 -23.95 17.06
N LEU A 248 -0.98 -23.05 16.46
CA LEU A 248 -0.62 -21.66 16.16
C LEU A 248 -1.51 -20.74 17.00
N ASN A 249 -0.94 -19.86 17.82
CA ASN A 249 -1.70 -19.08 18.80
C ASN A 249 -1.41 -17.58 18.70
N VAL A 250 -2.45 -16.78 18.43
CA VAL A 250 -2.43 -15.31 18.30
C VAL A 250 -3.52 -14.65 19.14
N ASN A 251 -3.90 -15.26 20.26
CA ASN A 251 -4.99 -14.75 21.09
C ASN A 251 -4.71 -13.32 21.59
N GLY A 252 -5.77 -12.52 21.61
CA GLY A 252 -5.87 -11.27 22.36
C GLY A 252 -6.27 -11.57 23.80
N GLY A 253 -5.75 -10.80 24.74
CA GLY A 253 -5.98 -11.05 26.16
C GLY A 253 -6.62 -9.85 26.86
N GLY A 254 -6.70 -9.95 28.19
CA GLY A 254 -7.14 -8.82 28.98
C GLY A 254 -8.64 -8.52 28.95
N LEU A 255 -8.96 -7.27 29.25
CA LEU A 255 -10.27 -6.66 29.34
C LEU A 255 -10.89 -6.31 27.99
N SER A 256 -10.11 -6.09 26.92
CA SER A 256 -10.64 -5.80 25.58
C SER A 256 -9.70 -6.12 24.40
N GLY A 257 -8.59 -6.83 24.62
CA GLY A 257 -7.58 -7.01 23.57
C GLY A 257 -8.05 -7.85 22.37
N ASP A 258 -7.84 -7.31 21.19
CA ASP A 258 -8.12 -7.96 19.91
C ASP A 258 -7.15 -9.12 19.67
N ALA A 259 -7.59 -10.17 18.98
CA ALA A 259 -6.67 -11.19 18.54
C ALA A 259 -5.82 -10.71 17.34
N GLY A 260 -4.65 -11.32 17.15
CA GLY A 260 -3.77 -11.01 16.03
C GLY A 260 -4.14 -11.82 14.78
N SER A 261 -3.19 -11.99 13.85
CA SER A 261 -3.45 -12.65 12.57
C SER A 261 -2.58 -13.88 12.32
N VAL A 262 -3.10 -14.82 11.53
CA VAL A 262 -2.37 -15.99 11.03
C VAL A 262 -2.49 -16.05 9.51
N THR A 263 -1.37 -15.90 8.82
CA THR A 263 -1.28 -16.07 7.37
C THR A 263 -0.51 -17.35 7.05
N VAL A 264 -1.07 -18.16 6.17
CA VAL A 264 -0.45 -19.39 5.68
C VAL A 264 -0.53 -19.43 4.16
N PHE A 265 0.60 -19.21 3.50
CA PHE A 265 0.73 -19.28 2.06
C PHE A 265 1.58 -20.48 1.64
N ALA A 266 1.06 -21.27 0.70
CA ALA A 266 1.82 -22.34 0.07
C ALA A 266 1.52 -22.44 -1.43
N ASN A 267 2.58 -22.48 -2.24
CA ASN A 267 2.45 -22.81 -3.65
C ASN A 267 1.90 -24.24 -3.86
N GLY A 268 2.19 -25.15 -2.93
CA GLY A 268 1.70 -26.52 -2.89
C GLY A 268 0.40 -26.70 -2.11
N SER A 269 0.31 -27.76 -1.32
CA SER A 269 -0.83 -28.10 -0.47
C SER A 269 -0.61 -27.60 0.96
N VAL A 270 -1.71 -27.30 1.65
CA VAL A 270 -1.72 -26.92 3.07
C VAL A 270 -2.48 -27.96 3.89
N SER A 271 -1.90 -28.41 5.01
CA SER A 271 -2.52 -29.35 5.94
C SER A 271 -2.47 -28.82 7.37
N ILE A 272 -3.62 -28.40 7.89
CA ILE A 272 -3.82 -27.93 9.27
C ILE A 272 -4.33 -29.10 10.14
N GLY A 273 -3.42 -29.71 10.87
CA GLY A 273 -3.64 -30.76 11.87
C GLY A 273 -3.37 -30.35 13.32
N GLY A 274 -2.81 -29.16 13.55
CA GLY A 274 -2.76 -28.47 14.83
C GLY A 274 -3.80 -27.35 14.88
N ALA A 275 -4.29 -27.01 16.07
CA ALA A 275 -5.33 -25.98 16.21
C ALA A 275 -4.76 -24.58 15.94
N ILE A 276 -5.54 -23.73 15.28
CA ILE A 276 -5.26 -22.29 15.18
C ILE A 276 -6.19 -21.59 16.17
N THR A 277 -5.63 -20.78 17.07
CA THR A 277 -6.42 -20.04 18.06
C THR A 277 -6.03 -18.56 18.09
N GLY A 278 -6.98 -17.71 17.76
CA GLY A 278 -6.89 -16.27 17.86
C GLY A 278 -8.20 -15.73 18.44
N ASN A 279 -8.46 -16.08 19.70
CA ASN A 279 -9.64 -15.57 20.40
C ASN A 279 -9.32 -14.25 21.08
N ALA A 280 -10.28 -13.34 21.15
CA ALA A 280 -10.11 -12.04 21.79
C ALA A 280 -10.30 -12.07 23.31
N GLY A 281 -9.75 -11.06 23.97
CA GLY A 281 -10.02 -10.70 25.35
C GLY A 281 -11.34 -9.95 25.49
N GLY A 282 -11.85 -9.84 26.72
CA GLY A 282 -13.11 -9.14 26.92
C GLY A 282 -13.54 -9.02 28.37
N SER A 283 -14.25 -7.94 28.67
CA SER A 283 -14.78 -7.62 29.99
C SER A 283 -16.07 -6.83 29.92
N VAL A 284 -16.86 -6.93 30.98
CA VAL A 284 -18.07 -6.12 31.14
C VAL A 284 -17.80 -4.62 31.32
N THR A 285 -16.54 -4.20 31.48
CA THR A 285 -16.15 -2.79 31.71
C THR A 285 -15.70 -2.08 30.44
N GLU A 286 -15.01 -2.79 29.54
CA GLU A 286 -14.37 -2.21 28.36
C GLU A 286 -14.94 -2.76 27.05
N GLY A 287 -15.75 -3.82 27.12
CA GLY A 287 -16.30 -4.50 25.96
C GLY A 287 -15.51 -5.76 25.61
N GLY A 288 -15.89 -6.42 24.52
CA GLY A 288 -15.16 -7.51 23.91
C GLY A 288 -14.29 -7.05 22.74
N GLY A 289 -13.08 -7.59 22.63
CA GLY A 289 -12.23 -7.41 21.45
C GLY A 289 -12.69 -8.27 20.27
N ALA A 290 -12.08 -8.02 19.11
CA ALA A 290 -12.32 -8.73 17.86
C ALA A 290 -11.53 -10.05 17.79
N GLY A 291 -12.16 -11.08 17.20
CA GLY A 291 -11.48 -12.33 16.87
C GLY A 291 -10.42 -12.16 15.76
N ALA A 292 -9.59 -13.18 15.58
CA ALA A 292 -8.44 -13.11 14.67
C ALA A 292 -8.79 -13.21 13.19
N ASP A 293 -7.93 -12.60 12.37
CA ASP A 293 -7.89 -12.80 10.92
C ASP A 293 -7.02 -14.01 10.58
N VAL A 294 -7.60 -15.00 9.91
CA VAL A 294 -6.91 -16.24 9.53
C VAL A 294 -7.03 -16.45 8.03
N GLU A 295 -5.93 -16.25 7.32
CA GLU A 295 -5.84 -16.46 5.87
C GLU A 295 -5.02 -17.71 5.56
N ILE A 296 -5.58 -18.62 4.77
CA ILE A 296 -4.91 -19.86 4.36
C ILE A 296 -5.06 -20.09 2.87
N THR A 297 -3.95 -19.99 2.15
CA THR A 297 -3.90 -20.11 0.69
C THR A 297 -3.02 -21.29 0.26
N ALA A 298 -3.61 -22.23 -0.49
CA ALA A 298 -2.96 -23.35 -1.16
C ALA A 298 -3.07 -23.19 -2.68
N VAL A 299 -2.11 -22.51 -3.32
CA VAL A 299 -2.23 -21.99 -4.70
C VAL A 299 -2.56 -23.09 -5.71
N ALA A 300 -1.72 -24.13 -5.81
CA ALA A 300 -1.95 -25.24 -6.74
C ALA A 300 -2.48 -26.51 -6.08
N GLY A 301 -2.57 -26.52 -4.74
CA GLY A 301 -2.77 -27.72 -3.94
C GLY A 301 -4.16 -27.89 -3.34
N THR A 302 -4.25 -28.89 -2.47
CA THR A 302 -5.41 -29.14 -1.61
C THR A 302 -5.17 -28.52 -0.24
N LEU A 303 -6.20 -27.90 0.32
CA LEU A 303 -6.23 -27.45 1.70
C LEU A 303 -7.01 -28.46 2.56
N THR A 304 -6.36 -29.02 3.58
CA THR A 304 -6.99 -29.93 4.53
C THR A 304 -6.97 -29.34 5.93
N VAL A 305 -8.13 -29.17 6.54
CA VAL A 305 -8.28 -28.67 7.92
C VAL A 305 -8.89 -29.80 8.77
N THR A 306 -8.07 -30.42 9.61
CA THR A 306 -8.48 -31.54 10.50
C THR A 306 -8.53 -31.16 11.97
N ALA A 307 -7.78 -30.12 12.37
CA ALA A 307 -7.89 -29.50 13.68
C ALA A 307 -8.74 -28.23 13.61
N GLY A 308 -9.19 -27.74 14.76
CA GLY A 308 -10.08 -26.59 14.81
C GLY A 308 -9.36 -25.25 14.60
N ILE A 309 -10.07 -24.30 13.99
CA ILE A 309 -9.71 -22.89 13.89
C ILE A 309 -10.69 -22.11 14.78
N SER A 310 -10.19 -21.25 15.65
CA SER A 310 -10.97 -20.47 16.61
C SER A 310 -10.55 -19.01 16.54
N ALA A 311 -11.45 -18.17 16.05
CA ALA A 311 -11.35 -16.72 15.91
C ALA A 311 -12.56 -16.08 16.64
N ASP A 312 -12.86 -16.55 17.84
CA ASP A 312 -14.02 -16.09 18.60
C ASP A 312 -13.77 -14.72 19.20
N SER A 313 -14.83 -13.92 19.28
CA SER A 313 -14.78 -12.59 19.87
C SER A 313 -14.68 -12.60 21.40
N GLY A 314 -14.37 -11.43 21.94
CA GLY A 314 -14.42 -11.14 23.35
C GLY A 314 -15.85 -10.98 23.86
N VAL A 315 -16.07 -11.41 25.11
CA VAL A 315 -17.34 -11.13 25.81
C VAL A 315 -17.32 -9.74 26.45
N PRO A 316 -18.43 -8.97 26.45
CA PRO A 316 -19.81 -9.37 26.10
C PRO A 316 -20.33 -8.96 24.71
N ASP A 317 -19.57 -8.20 23.93
CA ASP A 317 -20.06 -7.47 22.74
C ASP A 317 -19.03 -7.36 21.60
N GLY A 318 -17.97 -8.18 21.59
CA GLY A 318 -16.97 -8.17 20.52
C GLY A 318 -17.43 -8.85 19.23
N ASP A 319 -16.70 -8.59 18.14
CA ASP A 319 -16.98 -9.14 16.80
C ASP A 319 -16.15 -10.40 16.52
N GLY A 320 -16.76 -11.43 15.92
CA GLY A 320 -16.04 -12.62 15.47
C GLY A 320 -15.03 -12.28 14.37
N GLY A 321 -13.93 -13.04 14.28
CA GLY A 321 -12.88 -12.78 13.30
C GLY A 321 -13.19 -13.29 11.89
N GLU A 322 -12.26 -13.06 10.96
CA GLU A 322 -12.35 -13.49 9.56
C GLU A 322 -11.52 -14.76 9.31
N VAL A 323 -12.08 -15.72 8.56
CA VAL A 323 -11.38 -16.96 8.18
C VAL A 323 -11.52 -17.22 6.68
N ASP A 324 -10.44 -16.93 5.96
CA ASP A 324 -10.35 -17.10 4.52
C ASP A 324 -9.56 -18.35 4.16
N LEU A 325 -10.19 -19.21 3.35
CA LEU A 325 -9.61 -20.48 2.94
C LEU A 325 -9.63 -20.58 1.43
N THR A 326 -8.46 -20.53 0.79
CA THR A 326 -8.33 -20.62 -0.67
C THR A 326 -7.53 -21.85 -1.06
N ALA A 327 -8.05 -22.64 -2.01
CA ALA A 327 -7.30 -23.77 -2.57
C ALA A 327 -7.51 -23.91 -4.09
N GLY A 328 -6.42 -24.07 -4.85
CA GLY A 328 -6.48 -24.31 -6.29
C GLY A 328 -7.17 -25.63 -6.67
N MET A 329 -7.22 -26.60 -5.75
CA MET A 329 -7.88 -27.90 -5.95
C MET A 329 -9.06 -28.09 -4.99
N ASP A 330 -8.87 -28.83 -3.90
CA ASP A 330 -9.95 -29.17 -2.98
C ASP A 330 -9.75 -28.50 -1.62
N ILE A 331 -10.85 -28.16 -0.96
CA ILE A 331 -10.88 -27.87 0.47
C ILE A 331 -11.57 -29.04 1.17
N VAL A 332 -10.87 -29.63 2.13
CA VAL A 332 -11.38 -30.69 3.01
C VAL A 332 -11.30 -30.20 4.45
N GLN A 333 -12.35 -29.52 4.90
CA GLN A 333 -12.49 -29.03 6.27
C GLN A 333 -13.34 -30.00 7.09
N THR A 334 -12.73 -30.59 8.11
CA THR A 334 -13.36 -31.56 9.02
C THR A 334 -13.18 -31.18 10.50
N GLY A 335 -12.11 -30.45 10.84
CA GLY A 335 -11.98 -29.78 12.13
C GLY A 335 -12.87 -28.54 12.19
N SER A 336 -13.45 -28.22 13.35
CA SER A 336 -14.41 -27.12 13.49
C SER A 336 -13.78 -25.75 13.26
N ILE A 337 -14.47 -24.88 12.53
CA ILE A 337 -14.13 -23.45 12.47
C ILE A 337 -15.11 -22.69 13.36
N SER A 338 -14.63 -21.76 14.18
CA SER A 338 -15.45 -20.90 15.02
C SER A 338 -14.95 -19.47 14.85
N ALA A 339 -15.83 -18.59 14.39
CA ALA A 339 -15.64 -17.14 14.28
C ALA A 339 -16.86 -16.49 14.96
N ALA A 340 -17.21 -16.98 16.15
CA ALA A 340 -18.47 -16.64 16.78
C ALA A 340 -18.35 -15.33 17.57
N GLY A 341 -19.39 -14.51 17.46
CA GLY A 341 -19.64 -13.38 18.33
C GLY A 341 -20.10 -13.87 19.70
N ARG A 342 -19.23 -13.84 20.71
CA ARG A 342 -19.54 -14.33 22.04
C ARG A 342 -20.17 -13.22 22.89
N GLY A 343 -21.49 -13.29 23.02
CA GLY A 343 -22.21 -12.46 23.98
C GLY A 343 -23.58 -12.02 23.48
N VAL A 344 -24.24 -11.16 24.24
CA VAL A 344 -25.62 -10.77 23.93
C VAL A 344 -25.68 -9.72 22.83
N ASP A 345 -24.67 -8.88 22.67
CA ASP A 345 -24.64 -7.81 21.66
C ASP A 345 -23.51 -7.99 20.64
N ALA A 346 -22.78 -9.11 20.73
CA ALA A 346 -21.70 -9.48 19.82
C ALA A 346 -22.20 -9.78 18.40
N ALA A 347 -21.39 -9.48 17.38
CA ALA A 347 -21.64 -9.90 16.00
C ALA A 347 -20.80 -11.13 15.65
N GLY A 348 -21.38 -12.05 14.87
CA GLY A 348 -20.61 -13.17 14.28
C GLY A 348 -19.65 -12.68 13.20
N GLY A 349 -18.55 -13.40 13.00
CA GLY A 349 -17.54 -13.11 11.98
C GLY A 349 -17.79 -13.82 10.65
N ASP A 350 -16.79 -13.76 9.78
CA ASP A 350 -16.90 -14.17 8.38
C ASP A 350 -16.02 -15.38 8.07
N VAL A 351 -16.55 -16.31 7.26
CA VAL A 351 -15.80 -17.50 6.81
C VAL A 351 -15.99 -17.69 5.31
N ALA A 352 -14.93 -17.52 4.52
CA ALA A 352 -14.99 -17.57 3.06
C ALA A 352 -14.11 -18.69 2.45
N PRO A 353 -14.64 -19.93 2.32
CA PRO A 353 -13.90 -21.01 1.68
C PRO A 353 -14.12 -21.08 0.17
N SER A 354 -13.03 -20.92 -0.61
CA SER A 354 -13.01 -21.01 -2.07
C SER A 354 -12.15 -22.17 -2.56
N ALA A 355 -12.80 -23.16 -3.19
CA ALA A 355 -12.14 -24.36 -3.71
C ALA A 355 -12.16 -24.40 -5.25
N GLY A 356 -11.01 -24.65 -5.86
CA GLY A 356 -10.91 -24.73 -7.31
C GLY A 356 -11.73 -25.85 -7.95
N ARG A 357 -11.99 -26.93 -7.18
CA ARG A 357 -12.65 -28.15 -7.65
C ARG A 357 -13.69 -28.72 -6.67
N SER A 358 -13.32 -29.04 -5.44
CA SER A 358 -14.27 -29.65 -4.49
C SER A 358 -14.16 -29.05 -3.10
N LEU A 359 -15.30 -28.75 -2.52
CA LEU A 359 -15.43 -28.21 -1.17
C LEU A 359 -16.13 -29.23 -0.27
N THR A 360 -15.53 -29.57 0.86
CA THR A 360 -16.15 -30.34 1.93
C THR A 360 -16.07 -29.53 3.22
N LEU A 361 -17.24 -29.16 3.76
CA LEU A 361 -17.36 -28.38 4.98
C LEU A 361 -17.87 -29.23 6.14
N GLY A 362 -17.11 -29.21 7.22
CA GLY A 362 -17.39 -29.73 8.54
C GLY A 362 -18.21 -28.73 9.35
N ALA A 363 -17.97 -28.66 10.66
CA ALA A 363 -18.68 -27.73 11.52
C ALA A 363 -18.09 -26.32 11.39
N ILE A 364 -18.96 -25.31 11.26
CA ILE A 364 -18.58 -23.89 11.23
C ILE A 364 -19.57 -23.13 12.12
N ASP A 365 -19.07 -22.29 13.02
CA ASP A 365 -19.86 -21.43 13.91
C ASP A 365 -19.50 -19.96 13.65
N VAL A 366 -20.41 -19.23 12.99
CA VAL A 366 -20.41 -17.77 12.78
C VAL A 366 -21.59 -17.13 13.50
N SER A 367 -22.09 -17.78 14.56
CA SER A 367 -23.21 -17.24 15.33
C SER A 367 -22.81 -15.94 16.04
N GLY A 368 -23.79 -15.07 16.26
CA GLY A 368 -23.64 -13.88 17.09
C GLY A 368 -24.74 -13.79 18.13
N GLY A 369 -24.90 -12.60 18.72
CA GLY A 369 -26.00 -12.23 19.60
C GLY A 369 -27.00 -11.32 18.90
N ASN A 370 -27.38 -10.23 19.57
CA ASN A 370 -28.21 -9.14 19.05
C ASN A 370 -27.45 -8.26 18.04
N GLY A 371 -26.12 -8.31 18.03
CA GLY A 371 -25.27 -7.61 17.07
C GLY A 371 -25.43 -8.15 15.64
N GLY A 372 -25.92 -9.39 15.51
CA GLY A 372 -26.16 -10.07 14.23
C GLY A 372 -25.33 -11.34 14.12
N GLY A 373 -25.80 -12.31 13.32
CA GLY A 373 -24.96 -13.42 12.88
C GLY A 373 -24.00 -12.96 11.77
N GLY A 374 -22.89 -13.67 11.60
CA GLY A 374 -21.88 -13.34 10.60
C GLY A 374 -22.22 -13.83 9.20
N SER A 375 -21.22 -14.28 8.45
CA SER A 375 -21.45 -14.81 7.10
C SER A 375 -20.62 -16.03 6.75
N ILE A 376 -21.13 -16.82 5.81
CA ILE A 376 -20.36 -17.85 5.11
C ILE A 376 -20.55 -17.68 3.61
N PHE A 377 -19.49 -17.31 2.91
CA PHE A 377 -19.44 -17.18 1.45
C PHE A 377 -18.55 -18.27 0.87
N ALA A 378 -19.15 -19.32 0.33
CA ALA A 378 -18.44 -20.52 -0.07
C ALA A 378 -18.59 -20.83 -1.56
N ASP A 379 -17.47 -21.06 -2.25
CA ASP A 379 -17.45 -21.32 -3.69
C ASP A 379 -16.67 -22.60 -4.01
N ALA A 380 -17.17 -23.36 -4.98
CA ALA A 380 -16.47 -24.54 -5.49
C ALA A 380 -16.64 -24.70 -7.01
N GLY A 381 -15.52 -24.85 -7.74
CA GLY A 381 -15.57 -25.09 -9.19
C GLY A 381 -16.28 -26.40 -9.60
N GLY A 382 -16.52 -27.31 -8.66
CA GLY A 382 -17.19 -28.60 -8.88
C GLY A 382 -18.22 -28.91 -7.80
N SER A 383 -17.89 -29.72 -6.79
CA SER A 383 -18.88 -30.17 -5.79
C SER A 383 -18.67 -29.56 -4.41
N ALA A 384 -19.73 -29.04 -3.79
CA ALA A 384 -19.77 -28.63 -2.39
C ALA A 384 -20.59 -29.63 -1.55
N ARG A 385 -19.99 -30.14 -0.48
CA ARG A 385 -20.62 -31.05 0.49
C ARG A 385 -20.65 -30.38 1.86
N LEU A 386 -21.86 -30.07 2.33
CA LEU A 386 -22.09 -29.51 3.67
C LEU A 386 -22.40 -30.67 4.63
N GLN A 387 -21.38 -31.10 5.39
CA GLN A 387 -21.40 -32.33 6.18
C GLN A 387 -21.39 -32.10 7.69
N GLY A 388 -20.85 -30.98 8.18
CA GLY A 388 -21.02 -30.57 9.57
C GLY A 388 -22.15 -29.56 9.76
N GLN A 389 -22.37 -29.19 11.02
CA GLN A 389 -23.34 -28.15 11.35
C GLN A 389 -22.73 -26.78 11.00
N LEU A 390 -23.42 -26.02 10.16
CA LEU A 390 -23.10 -24.61 9.89
C LEU A 390 -24.08 -23.77 10.70
N ASP A 391 -23.55 -23.05 11.68
CA ASP A 391 -24.29 -22.26 12.66
C ASP A 391 -24.03 -20.78 12.43
N GLY A 392 -25.08 -20.00 12.25
CA GLY A 392 -25.06 -18.56 12.04
C GLY A 392 -26.28 -17.93 12.68
N ASP A 393 -26.69 -18.49 13.82
CA ASP A 393 -27.78 -17.93 14.61
C ASP A 393 -27.43 -16.49 15.05
N GLY A 394 -28.45 -15.64 15.18
CA GLY A 394 -28.30 -14.18 15.20
C GLY A 394 -28.62 -13.52 13.87
N GLY A 395 -28.88 -14.31 12.81
CA GLY A 395 -29.36 -13.81 11.51
C GLY A 395 -28.29 -13.73 10.42
N ALA A 396 -27.36 -14.69 10.37
CA ALA A 396 -26.27 -14.72 9.40
C ALA A 396 -26.73 -14.87 7.94
N THR A 397 -25.82 -14.57 7.02
CA THR A 397 -25.99 -14.85 5.58
C THR A 397 -25.09 -15.99 5.15
N PHE A 398 -25.69 -17.04 4.60
CA PHE A 398 -24.98 -18.16 3.97
C PHE A 398 -25.20 -18.11 2.48
N GLN A 399 -24.13 -18.06 1.69
CA GLN A 399 -24.18 -18.25 0.25
C GLN A 399 -23.19 -19.33 -0.16
N VAL A 400 -23.69 -20.35 -0.87
CA VAL A 400 -22.85 -21.41 -1.41
C VAL A 400 -23.09 -21.53 -2.91
N VAL A 401 -22.01 -21.45 -3.71
CA VAL A 401 -22.05 -21.64 -5.16
C VAL A 401 -21.18 -22.84 -5.55
N ALA A 402 -21.75 -23.79 -6.27
CA ALA A 402 -20.98 -24.92 -6.83
C ALA A 402 -21.68 -25.54 -8.04
N ALA A 403 -21.00 -26.38 -8.83
CA ALA A 403 -21.70 -27.18 -9.85
C ALA A 403 -22.70 -28.16 -9.21
N THR A 404 -22.35 -28.75 -8.06
CA THR A 404 -23.27 -29.61 -7.29
C THR A 404 -23.20 -29.29 -5.80
N ILE A 405 -24.34 -29.13 -5.14
CA ILE A 405 -24.43 -28.91 -3.69
C ILE A 405 -25.17 -30.08 -3.06
N ALA A 406 -24.55 -30.69 -2.05
CA ALA A 406 -25.17 -31.71 -1.21
C ALA A 406 -25.14 -31.31 0.27
N VAL A 407 -26.32 -31.10 0.85
CA VAL A 407 -26.49 -30.85 2.28
C VAL A 407 -26.80 -32.16 2.97
N THR A 408 -26.02 -32.51 3.99
CA THR A 408 -26.18 -33.77 4.75
C THR A 408 -26.37 -33.55 6.25
N SER A 409 -26.15 -32.33 6.73
CA SER A 409 -26.28 -31.95 8.14
C SER A 409 -27.17 -30.70 8.27
N ARG A 410 -27.03 -29.97 9.38
CA ARG A 410 -27.79 -28.76 9.68
C ARG A 410 -27.05 -27.51 9.20
N VAL A 411 -27.74 -26.62 8.50
CA VAL A 411 -27.33 -25.23 8.24
C VAL A 411 -28.40 -24.35 8.85
N HIS A 412 -28.03 -23.42 9.71
CA HIS A 412 -29.01 -22.57 10.38
C HIS A 412 -28.53 -21.13 10.56
N ALA A 413 -29.46 -20.22 10.31
CA ALA A 413 -29.33 -18.77 10.36
C ALA A 413 -30.52 -18.18 11.15
N ASP A 414 -30.87 -18.81 12.27
CA ASP A 414 -32.07 -18.49 13.01
C ASP A 414 -31.88 -17.16 13.78
N ALA A 415 -32.90 -16.32 13.81
CA ALA A 415 -32.93 -15.13 14.64
C ALA A 415 -33.11 -15.49 16.11
N TYR A 416 -32.55 -14.67 17.01
CA TYR A 416 -33.04 -14.60 18.38
C TYR A 416 -34.37 -13.84 18.45
N ASP A 417 -35.12 -14.08 19.53
CA ASP A 417 -36.45 -13.49 19.74
C ASP A 417 -36.44 -11.95 19.57
N GLY A 418 -37.12 -11.45 18.53
CA GLY A 418 -37.25 -10.02 18.26
C GLY A 418 -36.29 -9.44 17.21
N PHE A 419 -35.39 -10.26 16.65
CA PHE A 419 -34.40 -9.84 15.64
C PHE A 419 -34.75 -10.37 14.24
N LEU A 420 -34.03 -9.88 13.23
CA LEU A 420 -34.19 -10.27 11.84
C LEU A 420 -33.65 -11.69 11.62
N GLY A 421 -34.34 -12.49 10.81
CA GLY A 421 -33.88 -13.82 10.42
C GLY A 421 -32.86 -13.72 9.29
N GLY A 422 -31.91 -14.67 9.27
CA GLY A 422 -30.85 -14.73 8.27
C GLY A 422 -31.30 -15.35 6.94
N ALA A 423 -30.34 -15.59 6.06
CA ALA A 423 -30.59 -16.17 4.74
C ALA A 423 -29.68 -17.36 4.45
N VAL A 424 -30.25 -18.44 3.90
CA VAL A 424 -29.50 -19.56 3.35
C VAL A 424 -29.74 -19.62 1.85
N ILE A 425 -28.70 -19.30 1.07
CA ILE A 425 -28.72 -19.19 -0.39
C ILE A 425 -27.82 -20.28 -0.98
N LEU A 426 -28.40 -21.23 -1.70
CA LEU A 426 -27.66 -22.30 -2.39
C LEU A 426 -27.86 -22.18 -3.90
N ARG A 427 -26.77 -22.04 -4.66
CA ARG A 427 -26.78 -21.88 -6.12
C ARG A 427 -25.95 -22.98 -6.77
N ALA A 428 -26.59 -23.84 -7.56
CA ALA A 428 -25.85 -24.89 -8.27
C ALA A 428 -26.52 -25.36 -9.56
N CYS A 429 -25.83 -26.20 -10.33
CA CYS A 429 -26.52 -27.02 -11.32
C CYS A 429 -27.44 -28.02 -10.59
N ASP A 430 -26.91 -28.89 -9.73
CA ASP A 430 -27.74 -29.81 -8.93
C ASP A 430 -27.70 -29.45 -7.45
N VAL A 431 -28.87 -29.38 -6.80
CA VAL A 431 -29.00 -29.12 -5.35
C VAL A 431 -29.73 -30.28 -4.68
N ALA A 432 -29.09 -30.91 -3.70
CA ALA A 432 -29.65 -32.00 -2.92
C ALA A 432 -29.62 -31.71 -1.41
N VAL A 433 -30.80 -31.55 -0.80
CA VAL A 433 -30.97 -31.52 0.66
C VAL A 433 -31.35 -32.93 1.11
N ASN A 434 -30.40 -33.69 1.66
CA ASN A 434 -30.59 -35.10 1.95
C ASN A 434 -31.58 -35.35 3.10
N ALA A 435 -32.10 -36.57 3.19
CA ALA A 435 -32.96 -36.98 4.30
C ALA A 435 -32.21 -36.83 5.64
N GLY A 436 -32.84 -36.16 6.60
CA GLY A 436 -32.23 -35.84 7.90
C GLY A 436 -31.43 -34.54 7.95
N ALA A 437 -31.11 -33.93 6.80
CA ALA A 437 -30.53 -32.58 6.75
C ALA A 437 -31.58 -31.53 7.13
N VAL A 438 -31.13 -30.40 7.68
CA VAL A 438 -32.00 -29.30 8.13
C VAL A 438 -31.44 -27.99 7.62
N LEU A 439 -32.25 -27.20 6.93
CA LEU A 439 -31.97 -25.81 6.60
C LEU A 439 -32.95 -24.93 7.38
N SER A 440 -32.42 -24.06 8.25
CA SER A 440 -33.23 -23.22 9.12
C SER A 440 -32.86 -21.74 9.01
N SER A 441 -33.86 -20.88 8.86
CA SER A 441 -33.70 -19.43 8.89
C SER A 441 -34.95 -18.83 9.52
N LEU A 442 -35.18 -19.11 10.80
CA LEU A 442 -36.33 -18.61 11.54
C LEU A 442 -36.16 -17.12 11.84
N GLY A 443 -37.25 -16.34 11.81
CA GLY A 443 -37.24 -14.89 12.08
C GLY A 443 -37.98 -14.09 11.00
N PRO A 444 -38.39 -12.83 11.25
CA PRO A 444 -39.31 -12.06 10.39
C PRO A 444 -38.87 -11.86 8.93
N THR A 445 -37.58 -11.96 8.63
CA THR A 445 -36.96 -11.84 7.29
C THR A 445 -36.32 -13.14 6.81
N GLY A 446 -36.42 -14.21 7.62
CA GLY A 446 -35.62 -15.41 7.41
C GLY A 446 -36.01 -16.18 6.14
N GLU A 447 -35.02 -16.48 5.29
CA GLU A 447 -35.22 -17.04 3.96
C GLU A 447 -34.30 -18.24 3.67
N ASN A 448 -34.89 -19.31 3.15
CA ASN A 448 -34.15 -20.36 2.45
C ASN A 448 -34.39 -20.20 0.94
N LEU A 449 -33.37 -19.80 0.19
CA LEU A 449 -33.39 -19.66 -1.28
C LEU A 449 -32.51 -20.74 -1.91
N LEU A 450 -33.13 -21.67 -2.63
CA LEU A 450 -32.40 -22.69 -3.39
C LEU A 450 -32.62 -22.43 -4.88
N GLN A 451 -31.54 -22.32 -5.64
CA GLN A 451 -31.55 -22.09 -7.08
C GLN A 451 -30.80 -23.23 -7.77
N ALA A 452 -31.50 -23.95 -8.65
CA ALA A 452 -30.92 -25.07 -9.39
C ALA A 452 -31.15 -24.96 -10.89
N SER A 453 -30.08 -25.04 -11.67
CA SER A 453 -30.19 -25.09 -13.14
C SER A 453 -30.53 -26.48 -13.67
N GLY A 454 -30.22 -27.51 -12.89
CA GLY A 454 -30.45 -28.92 -13.11
C GLY A 454 -31.48 -29.48 -12.12
N GLN A 455 -31.22 -30.66 -11.56
CA GLN A 455 -32.16 -31.33 -10.67
C GLN A 455 -32.04 -30.82 -9.23
N MET A 456 -33.15 -30.36 -8.67
CA MET A 456 -33.29 -30.09 -7.23
C MET A 456 -34.04 -31.21 -6.53
N THR A 457 -33.51 -31.72 -5.40
CA THR A 457 -34.16 -32.72 -4.55
C THR A 457 -34.16 -32.32 -3.08
N ILE A 458 -35.33 -32.31 -2.45
CA ILE A 458 -35.53 -31.98 -1.04
C ILE A 458 -36.03 -33.23 -0.31
N GLY A 459 -35.13 -33.88 0.43
CA GLY A 459 -35.42 -35.00 1.32
C GLY A 459 -35.45 -34.64 2.81
N GLY A 460 -34.87 -33.51 3.20
CA GLY A 460 -34.72 -33.06 4.59
C GLY A 460 -35.79 -32.06 5.07
N THR A 461 -35.41 -31.24 6.04
CA THR A 461 -36.25 -30.19 6.63
C THR A 461 -35.83 -28.81 6.13
N LEU A 462 -36.81 -27.98 5.77
CA LEU A 462 -36.69 -26.56 5.41
C LEU A 462 -37.61 -25.77 6.34
N THR A 463 -37.05 -24.95 7.23
CA THR A 463 -37.82 -24.13 8.18
C THR A 463 -37.40 -22.67 8.11
N SER A 464 -38.31 -21.76 7.76
CA SER A 464 -38.02 -20.33 7.68
C SER A 464 -39.30 -19.49 7.66
N THR A 465 -39.20 -18.18 7.45
CA THR A 465 -40.37 -17.35 7.10
C THR A 465 -40.71 -17.46 5.61
N ALA A 466 -39.70 -17.60 4.74
CA ALA A 466 -39.88 -17.84 3.30
C ALA A 466 -38.98 -18.99 2.81
N ASN A 467 -39.58 -20.01 2.19
CA ASN A 467 -38.85 -21.04 1.46
C ASN A 467 -39.10 -20.81 -0.03
N ARG A 468 -38.07 -20.44 -0.81
CA ARG A 468 -38.16 -20.20 -2.25
C ARG A 468 -37.27 -21.18 -3.00
N LEU A 469 -37.87 -21.90 -3.95
CA LEU A 469 -37.18 -22.88 -4.80
C LEU A 469 -37.29 -22.42 -6.25
N GLU A 470 -36.16 -22.04 -6.83
CA GLU A 470 -36.08 -21.56 -8.22
C GLU A 470 -35.39 -22.60 -9.11
N TYR A 471 -35.95 -22.81 -10.29
CA TYR A 471 -35.43 -23.78 -11.25
C TYR A 471 -35.35 -23.19 -12.68
N LEU A 472 -34.39 -23.66 -13.47
CA LEU A 472 -34.23 -23.26 -14.87
C LEU A 472 -35.08 -24.12 -15.83
N ASP A 473 -34.81 -25.43 -15.84
CA ASP A 473 -35.39 -26.38 -16.80
C ASP A 473 -36.78 -26.88 -16.35
N PRO A 474 -37.87 -26.59 -17.09
CA PRO A 474 -39.21 -27.11 -16.80
C PRO A 474 -39.33 -28.63 -16.76
N ALA A 475 -38.41 -29.38 -17.39
CA ALA A 475 -38.36 -30.83 -17.32
C ALA A 475 -37.74 -31.35 -16.00
N LYS A 476 -37.15 -30.47 -15.19
CA LYS A 476 -36.42 -30.76 -13.94
C LYS A 476 -37.05 -30.06 -12.73
N LEU A 477 -38.37 -30.16 -12.59
CA LEU A 477 -39.08 -29.58 -11.45
C LEU A 477 -38.47 -30.06 -10.10
N PRO A 478 -38.40 -29.17 -9.08
CA PRO A 478 -37.96 -29.55 -7.74
C PRO A 478 -38.74 -30.73 -7.17
N GLN A 479 -38.02 -31.75 -6.70
CA GLN A 479 -38.62 -32.97 -6.13
C GLN A 479 -38.58 -32.93 -4.61
N VAL A 480 -39.73 -32.68 -3.98
CA VAL A 480 -39.90 -32.77 -2.52
C VAL A 480 -40.33 -34.19 -2.15
N ALA A 481 -39.51 -34.90 -1.39
CA ALA A 481 -39.76 -36.28 -0.98
C ALA A 481 -40.94 -36.37 -0.01
N THR A 482 -41.67 -37.50 0.00
CA THR A 482 -42.86 -37.73 0.83
C THR A 482 -42.60 -37.66 2.35
N GLY A 483 -41.34 -37.71 2.79
CA GLY A 483 -40.93 -37.55 4.19
C GLY A 483 -40.24 -36.22 4.53
N ALA A 484 -40.09 -35.31 3.56
CA ALA A 484 -39.48 -34.00 3.78
C ALA A 484 -40.45 -33.08 4.54
N VAL A 485 -39.91 -32.20 5.40
CA VAL A 485 -40.69 -31.24 6.17
C VAL A 485 -40.36 -29.84 5.68
N VAL A 486 -41.31 -29.14 5.06
CA VAL A 486 -41.08 -27.79 4.52
C VAL A 486 -42.12 -26.84 5.10
N ALA A 487 -41.69 -25.90 5.94
CA ALA A 487 -42.54 -24.98 6.68
C ALA A 487 -42.01 -23.53 6.60
N PRO A 488 -42.78 -22.57 6.04
CA PRO A 488 -44.02 -22.76 5.28
C PRO A 488 -43.78 -23.56 3.98
N PRO A 489 -44.84 -24.03 3.29
CA PRO A 489 -44.70 -24.68 1.98
C PRO A 489 -43.88 -23.83 1.01
N PRO A 490 -43.06 -24.44 0.14
CA PRO A 490 -42.13 -23.69 -0.69
C PRO A 490 -42.87 -22.94 -1.82
N ALA A 491 -42.47 -21.70 -2.06
CA ALA A 491 -42.78 -20.98 -3.29
C ALA A 491 -41.88 -21.51 -4.41
N ILE A 492 -42.46 -22.25 -5.35
CA ILE A 492 -41.74 -22.84 -6.48
C ILE A 492 -41.94 -21.96 -7.72
N ALA A 493 -40.86 -21.44 -8.29
CA ALA A 493 -40.90 -20.55 -9.46
C ALA A 493 -39.83 -20.92 -10.50
N GLN A 494 -40.16 -20.74 -11.78
CA GLN A 494 -39.14 -20.84 -12.83
C GLN A 494 -38.36 -19.52 -12.90
N ASN A 495 -37.03 -19.60 -12.93
CA ASN A 495 -36.17 -18.44 -13.12
C ASN A 495 -35.31 -18.64 -14.39
N SER A 496 -35.62 -17.90 -15.45
CA SER A 496 -34.92 -17.97 -16.73
C SER A 496 -33.58 -17.25 -16.75
N LEU A 497 -33.21 -16.55 -15.67
CA LEU A 497 -31.92 -15.88 -15.52
C LEU A 497 -30.85 -16.79 -14.90
N LEU A 498 -31.19 -18.01 -14.50
CA LEU A 498 -30.21 -18.99 -14.02
C LEU A 498 -29.34 -19.50 -15.19
N PRO A 499 -28.01 -19.62 -15.02
CA PRO A 499 -27.12 -20.13 -16.05
C PRO A 499 -27.34 -21.64 -16.30
N PRO A 500 -27.26 -22.18 -17.53
CA PRO A 500 -27.48 -23.60 -17.81
C PRO A 500 -26.42 -24.54 -17.20
N CYS A 501 -26.78 -25.81 -16.98
CA CYS A 501 -25.84 -26.83 -16.51
C CYS A 501 -24.81 -27.20 -17.58
N GLY A 502 -23.52 -27.26 -17.21
CA GLY A 502 -22.47 -27.79 -18.08
C GLY A 502 -21.78 -26.74 -18.96
N THR A 503 -22.14 -25.47 -18.84
CA THR A 503 -21.11 -24.43 -18.88
C THR A 503 -20.36 -24.56 -17.55
N PRO A 504 -19.03 -24.80 -17.53
CA PRO A 504 -18.25 -24.37 -16.37
C PRO A 504 -18.69 -22.94 -16.02
N PRO A 505 -18.80 -22.54 -14.75
CA PRO A 505 -18.72 -21.11 -14.48
C PRO A 505 -17.43 -20.68 -15.18
N ALA A 506 -17.58 -19.79 -16.16
CA ALA A 506 -16.47 -19.40 -17.00
C ALA A 506 -15.35 -18.90 -16.09
N ARG A 507 -14.20 -19.55 -16.20
CA ARG A 507 -13.12 -19.37 -15.23
C ARG A 507 -12.27 -18.21 -15.67
N CYS A 508 -12.62 -17.04 -15.17
CA CYS A 508 -11.88 -15.87 -15.55
C CYS A 508 -10.40 -15.97 -15.21
N GLY A 509 -9.54 -15.64 -16.18
CA GLY A 509 -8.08 -15.67 -16.02
C GLY A 509 -7.42 -17.02 -16.29
N ASN A 510 -8.04 -17.91 -17.06
CA ASN A 510 -7.46 -19.21 -17.42
C ASN A 510 -6.76 -19.19 -18.80
N GLY A 511 -6.85 -18.09 -19.53
CA GLY A 511 -6.27 -17.83 -20.84
C GLY A 511 -7.12 -18.36 -22.01
N VAL A 512 -8.39 -18.69 -21.76
CA VAL A 512 -9.31 -19.24 -22.77
C VAL A 512 -10.69 -18.58 -22.60
N VAL A 513 -11.12 -17.81 -23.60
CA VAL A 513 -12.46 -17.22 -23.62
C VAL A 513 -13.55 -18.31 -23.75
N GLU A 514 -14.32 -18.52 -22.68
CA GLU A 514 -15.42 -19.51 -22.59
C GLU A 514 -16.81 -18.87 -22.79
N ASP A 515 -17.87 -19.69 -22.96
CA ASP A 515 -19.26 -19.18 -23.13
C ASP A 515 -19.74 -18.49 -21.84
N GLY A 516 -19.74 -17.15 -21.84
CA GLY A 516 -20.06 -16.30 -20.68
C GLY A 516 -19.00 -15.25 -20.38
N GLU A 517 -17.81 -15.37 -20.98
CA GLU A 517 -16.72 -14.39 -20.91
C GLU A 517 -16.68 -13.55 -22.19
N GLU A 518 -16.40 -12.27 -22.06
CA GLU A 518 -16.14 -11.38 -23.18
C GLU A 518 -14.65 -11.36 -23.56
N CYS A 519 -13.77 -11.67 -22.59
CA CYS A 519 -12.32 -11.76 -22.70
C CYS A 519 -11.77 -12.78 -21.69
N ASP A 520 -10.50 -13.19 -21.84
CA ASP A 520 -9.72 -13.93 -20.84
C ASP A 520 -8.24 -13.79 -21.23
N ASP A 521 -7.46 -13.10 -20.41
CA ASP A 521 -6.03 -12.81 -20.64
C ASP A 521 -5.08 -13.66 -19.78
N GLY A 522 -5.61 -14.68 -19.10
CA GLY A 522 -4.81 -15.62 -18.34
C GLY A 522 -4.49 -15.20 -16.92
N ASN A 523 -5.15 -14.16 -16.40
CA ASN A 523 -5.17 -13.85 -14.97
C ASN A 523 -6.43 -13.06 -14.55
N THR A 524 -6.54 -12.64 -13.29
CA THR A 524 -7.69 -11.86 -12.77
C THR A 524 -7.29 -10.49 -12.24
N ALA A 525 -6.11 -9.99 -12.62
CA ALA A 525 -5.67 -8.66 -12.25
C ALA A 525 -6.54 -7.65 -13.02
N PRO A 526 -7.11 -6.64 -12.36
CA PRO A 526 -7.81 -5.59 -13.08
C PRO A 526 -6.80 -4.72 -13.84
N CYS A 527 -7.26 -4.13 -14.95
CA CYS A 527 -6.57 -3.12 -15.76
C CYS A 527 -5.43 -3.61 -16.66
N ASP A 528 -5.44 -4.88 -17.05
CA ASP A 528 -4.50 -5.47 -18.00
C ASP A 528 -5.14 -5.97 -19.30
N GLY A 529 -6.46 -5.82 -19.44
CA GLY A 529 -7.21 -6.09 -20.66
C GLY A 529 -8.44 -6.98 -20.47
N CYS A 530 -8.60 -7.58 -19.29
CA CYS A 530 -9.78 -8.34 -18.94
C CYS A 530 -10.09 -8.28 -17.44
N SER A 531 -11.34 -8.01 -17.07
CA SER A 531 -11.68 -7.83 -15.66
C SER A 531 -11.62 -9.13 -14.89
N ALA A 532 -11.54 -9.04 -13.56
CA ALA A 532 -11.70 -10.19 -12.66
C ALA A 532 -13.04 -10.92 -12.83
N SER A 533 -14.00 -10.32 -13.53
CA SER A 533 -15.30 -10.91 -13.90
C SER A 533 -15.43 -11.29 -15.38
N CYS A 534 -14.33 -11.20 -16.13
CA CYS A 534 -14.20 -11.51 -17.55
C CYS A 534 -15.13 -10.74 -18.48
N THR A 535 -15.31 -9.48 -18.14
CA THR A 535 -15.83 -8.44 -19.02
C THR A 535 -14.67 -7.70 -19.67
N THR A 536 -14.84 -7.28 -20.92
CA THR A 536 -13.75 -6.57 -21.62
C THR A 536 -13.52 -5.25 -20.92
N GLU A 537 -12.34 -5.08 -20.31
CA GLU A 537 -11.95 -3.82 -19.71
C GLU A 537 -11.47 -2.87 -20.79
N GLY A 538 -12.13 -1.74 -20.91
CA GLY A 538 -11.68 -0.67 -21.77
C GLY A 538 -12.80 0.18 -22.33
N CYS A 539 -12.36 1.33 -22.81
CA CYS A 539 -13.26 2.43 -23.11
C CYS A 539 -14.36 2.10 -24.13
N GLY A 540 -15.61 2.31 -23.73
CA GLY A 540 -16.80 2.15 -24.57
C GLY A 540 -17.67 0.94 -24.22
N ASN A 541 -17.45 0.30 -23.08
CA ASN A 541 -18.21 -0.87 -22.62
C ASN A 541 -19.44 -0.46 -21.76
N GLY A 542 -19.55 0.81 -21.37
CA GLY A 542 -20.65 1.37 -20.58
C GLY A 542 -20.50 1.20 -19.06
N VAL A 543 -19.31 0.83 -18.59
CA VAL A 543 -18.94 0.69 -17.18
C VAL A 543 -17.63 1.45 -16.96
N THR A 544 -17.60 2.38 -16.00
CA THR A 544 -16.39 3.16 -15.71
C THR A 544 -15.42 2.33 -14.87
N GLU A 545 -14.32 1.88 -15.47
CA GLU A 545 -13.34 0.98 -14.85
C GLU A 545 -11.89 1.50 -15.06
N CYS A 546 -10.94 1.11 -14.21
CA CYS A 546 -9.53 1.53 -14.31
C CYS A 546 -9.31 3.07 -14.32
N ASP A 547 -8.51 3.59 -15.26
CA ASP A 547 -8.18 5.02 -15.42
C ASP A 547 -9.26 5.82 -16.19
N GLU A 548 -10.46 5.25 -16.38
CA GLU A 548 -11.57 5.91 -17.05
C GLU A 548 -12.30 6.89 -16.11
N GLN A 549 -12.68 8.05 -16.65
CA GLN A 549 -13.40 9.08 -15.91
C GLN A 549 -14.90 9.10 -16.23
N CYS A 550 -15.31 8.42 -17.31
CA CYS A 550 -16.67 8.23 -17.77
C CYS A 550 -16.72 7.04 -18.74
N ASP A 551 -17.87 6.40 -18.88
CA ASP A 551 -18.10 5.46 -19.98
C ASP A 551 -19.60 5.43 -20.32
N ASP A 552 -19.99 6.10 -21.41
CA ASP A 552 -21.35 6.12 -21.97
C ASP A 552 -21.58 5.00 -23.01
N GLY A 553 -20.72 3.99 -23.01
CA GLY A 553 -20.72 2.86 -23.93
C GLY A 553 -20.37 3.27 -25.35
N ALA A 554 -21.11 2.73 -26.32
CA ALA A 554 -20.93 3.05 -27.75
C ALA A 554 -21.16 4.54 -28.11
N ARG A 555 -21.52 5.39 -27.15
CA ARG A 555 -21.67 6.83 -27.36
C ARG A 555 -20.39 7.61 -27.15
N ASN A 556 -19.35 7.07 -26.50
CA ASN A 556 -18.11 7.79 -26.22
C ASN A 556 -17.52 8.49 -27.47
N GLY A 557 -17.24 9.79 -27.35
CA GLY A 557 -16.81 10.64 -28.44
C GLY A 557 -17.95 11.21 -29.31
N THR A 558 -19.21 11.08 -28.88
CA THR A 558 -20.33 11.76 -29.53
C THR A 558 -20.33 13.22 -29.12
N ALA A 559 -20.55 14.13 -30.06
CA ALA A 559 -20.52 15.56 -29.76
C ALA A 559 -21.61 15.94 -28.72
N GLY A 560 -21.18 16.34 -27.52
CA GLY A 560 -22.05 16.88 -26.45
C GLY A 560 -22.56 15.86 -25.42
N ASP A 561 -22.03 14.63 -25.39
CA ASP A 561 -22.42 13.59 -24.42
C ASP A 561 -21.73 13.71 -23.06
N GLY A 562 -20.56 14.34 -22.98
CA GLY A 562 -19.83 14.45 -21.73
C GLY A 562 -18.70 13.44 -21.56
N CYS A 563 -18.41 12.60 -22.56
CA CYS A 563 -17.36 11.57 -22.49
C CYS A 563 -16.62 11.42 -23.83
N ASP A 564 -15.29 11.59 -23.86
CA ASP A 564 -14.50 11.45 -25.09
C ASP A 564 -14.30 10.00 -25.50
N ALA A 565 -13.81 9.79 -26.73
CA ALA A 565 -13.52 8.46 -27.28
C ALA A 565 -12.36 7.73 -26.56
N SER A 566 -11.77 8.33 -25.53
CA SER A 566 -10.77 7.73 -24.64
C SER A 566 -11.25 7.69 -23.18
N CYS A 567 -12.57 7.80 -22.97
CA CYS A 567 -13.23 7.67 -21.68
C CYS A 567 -12.78 8.67 -20.64
N ARG A 568 -12.45 9.87 -21.11
CA ARG A 568 -12.25 11.06 -20.28
C ARG A 568 -13.46 11.95 -20.38
N LEU A 569 -13.89 12.50 -19.26
CA LEU A 569 -15.06 13.38 -19.22
C LEU A 569 -14.88 14.57 -20.17
N LEU A 570 -15.76 14.70 -21.16
CA LEU A 570 -15.98 15.90 -21.96
C LEU A 570 -17.01 16.83 -21.29
N GLY A 571 -16.69 17.33 -20.11
CA GLY A 571 -17.15 18.65 -19.70
C GLY A 571 -18.33 18.73 -18.73
N THR A 572 -18.04 19.40 -17.62
CA THR A 572 -18.67 20.59 -17.00
C THR A 572 -19.59 21.51 -17.85
N ILE A 573 -20.07 21.12 -19.04
CA ILE A 573 -20.87 21.97 -19.94
C ILE A 573 -22.33 22.01 -19.49
N ARG A 574 -22.83 23.21 -19.18
CA ARG A 574 -24.21 23.45 -18.74
C ARG A 574 -24.98 24.28 -19.78
N TYR A 575 -26.24 23.92 -20.02
CA TYR A 575 -27.13 24.63 -20.94
C TYR A 575 -28.06 25.62 -20.22
N LEU A 576 -28.09 26.86 -20.70
CA LEU A 576 -28.85 27.98 -20.14
C LEU A 576 -29.97 28.46 -21.09
N PRO A 577 -31.25 28.22 -20.76
CA PRO A 577 -32.39 28.76 -21.49
C PRO A 577 -32.71 30.21 -21.12
N ALA A 578 -33.48 30.91 -21.96
CA ALA A 578 -33.77 32.34 -21.81
C ALA A 578 -34.70 32.71 -20.62
N ALA A 579 -35.65 31.84 -20.23
CA ALA A 579 -36.54 32.02 -19.05
C ALA A 579 -37.41 30.77 -18.74
N HIS A 580 -37.80 30.59 -17.48
CA HIS A 580 -38.41 29.36 -16.92
C HIS A 580 -39.94 29.19 -17.09
N VAL A 581 -40.62 29.92 -17.98
CA VAL A 581 -42.11 29.99 -17.96
C VAL A 581 -42.84 29.87 -19.32
N ASP A 582 -42.16 30.04 -20.46
CA ASP A 582 -42.83 30.02 -21.77
C ASP A 582 -42.24 28.95 -22.72
N SER A 583 -43.11 28.34 -23.55
CA SER A 583 -42.78 27.26 -24.50
C SER A 583 -41.90 27.69 -25.68
N SER A 584 -41.45 28.95 -25.72
CA SER A 584 -40.54 29.49 -26.74
C SER A 584 -39.10 29.64 -26.26
N ASN A 585 -38.81 29.37 -24.98
CA ASN A 585 -37.53 29.75 -24.38
C ASN A 585 -36.40 28.71 -24.55
N CYS A 586 -36.70 27.51 -25.06
CA CYS A 586 -35.70 26.49 -25.46
C CYS A 586 -35.22 26.64 -26.91
N PHE A 587 -35.69 27.66 -27.66
CA PHE A 587 -35.35 27.79 -29.08
C PHE A 587 -33.84 28.01 -29.30
N LEU A 588 -33.15 28.58 -28.31
CA LEU A 588 -31.71 28.81 -28.27
C LEU A 588 -31.24 28.79 -26.83
N GLU A 589 -30.23 27.98 -26.54
CA GLU A 589 -29.59 27.87 -25.23
C GLU A 589 -28.09 28.17 -25.34
N TRP A 590 -27.54 28.88 -24.35
CA TRP A 590 -26.09 29.02 -24.24
C TRP A 590 -25.51 27.78 -23.58
N ALA A 591 -24.48 27.20 -24.16
CA ALA A 591 -23.68 26.13 -23.58
C ALA A 591 -22.43 26.76 -22.94
N ILE A 592 -22.17 26.49 -21.66
CA ILE A 592 -20.99 27.02 -20.97
C ILE A 592 -20.36 25.98 -20.07
N GLU A 593 -19.03 25.90 -20.14
CA GLU A 593 -18.24 25.10 -19.21
C GLU A 593 -17.88 25.94 -17.99
N ASN A 594 -18.63 25.78 -16.91
CA ASN A 594 -18.35 26.45 -15.64
C ASN A 594 -18.94 25.65 -14.46
N PRO A 595 -18.12 24.87 -13.73
CA PRO A 595 -18.58 24.04 -12.62
C PRO A 595 -19.07 24.87 -11.43
N ASN A 596 -18.48 26.06 -11.21
CA ASN A 596 -18.65 26.87 -10.00
C ASN A 596 -19.92 27.72 -10.01
N SER A 597 -20.68 27.70 -11.10
CA SER A 597 -21.89 28.51 -11.22
C SER A 597 -23.06 27.94 -10.41
N PRO A 598 -23.75 28.76 -9.59
CA PRO A 598 -24.84 28.30 -8.76
C PRO A 598 -26.02 27.79 -9.60
N VAL A 599 -26.58 26.66 -9.17
CA VAL A 599 -27.78 26.06 -9.78
C VAL A 599 -29.00 26.42 -8.96
N VAL A 600 -29.99 27.05 -9.58
CA VAL A 600 -31.25 27.45 -8.93
C VAL A 600 -32.40 26.75 -9.65
N ASN A 601 -33.20 25.98 -8.91
CA ASN A 601 -34.31 25.19 -9.46
C ASN A 601 -33.89 24.26 -10.62
N GLY A 602 -32.68 23.69 -10.53
CA GLY A 602 -32.14 22.78 -11.54
C GLY A 602 -31.54 23.46 -12.78
N PHE A 603 -31.55 24.80 -12.89
CA PHE A 603 -30.93 25.54 -13.99
C PHE A 603 -29.67 26.31 -13.54
N PRO A 604 -28.63 26.42 -14.39
CA PRO A 604 -27.47 27.26 -14.10
C PRO A 604 -27.87 28.74 -14.07
N SER A 605 -27.24 29.51 -13.19
CA SER A 605 -27.43 30.96 -13.09
C SER A 605 -27.07 31.67 -14.40
N ALA A 606 -27.91 32.58 -14.90
CA ALA A 606 -27.55 33.44 -16.03
C ALA A 606 -26.37 34.40 -15.73
N ASN A 607 -25.98 34.52 -14.46
CA ASN A 607 -24.74 35.16 -14.04
C ASN A 607 -23.71 34.08 -13.74
N GLN A 608 -22.67 34.03 -14.55
CA GLN A 608 -21.56 33.10 -14.46
C GLN A 608 -20.36 33.85 -13.92
N THR A 609 -19.74 33.29 -12.88
CA THR A 609 -18.56 33.88 -12.26
C THR A 609 -17.39 32.93 -12.41
N CYS A 610 -16.21 33.48 -12.67
CA CYS A 610 -14.95 32.75 -12.64
C CYS A 610 -13.87 33.62 -11.98
N ILE A 611 -12.90 32.98 -11.34
CA ILE A 611 -11.72 33.62 -10.77
C ILE A 611 -10.58 33.48 -11.80
N ASP A 612 -9.88 34.58 -12.07
CA ASP A 612 -8.73 34.65 -12.99
C ASP A 612 -7.65 33.63 -12.61
N GLY A 613 -7.42 32.62 -13.45
CA GLY A 613 -6.52 31.49 -13.17
C GLY A 613 -7.14 30.24 -12.55
N ASP A 614 -8.47 30.17 -12.38
CA ASP A 614 -9.16 28.92 -12.00
C ASP A 614 -9.32 28.01 -13.23
N PRO A 615 -8.54 26.91 -13.38
CA PRO A 615 -8.57 26.07 -14.59
C PRO A 615 -9.92 25.39 -14.83
N ALA A 616 -10.81 25.37 -13.83
CA ALA A 616 -12.13 24.76 -13.95
C ALA A 616 -13.13 25.62 -14.74
N CYS A 617 -12.96 26.95 -14.74
CA CYS A 617 -13.84 27.88 -15.46
C CYS A 617 -13.09 28.89 -16.36
N ASP A 618 -11.77 29.01 -16.17
CA ASP A 618 -10.86 29.84 -16.93
C ASP A 618 -10.02 28.96 -17.85
N ALA A 619 -10.27 29.06 -19.15
CA ALA A 619 -9.82 28.07 -20.12
C ALA A 619 -8.30 28.04 -20.33
N ASP A 620 -7.62 29.13 -20.06
CA ASP A 620 -6.16 29.23 -20.14
C ASP A 620 -5.48 28.97 -18.77
N GLY A 621 -6.25 28.95 -17.69
CA GLY A 621 -5.77 28.69 -16.32
C GLY A 621 -4.71 29.67 -15.84
N ALA A 622 -4.58 30.84 -16.48
CA ALA A 622 -3.53 31.81 -16.19
C ALA A 622 -4.11 32.99 -15.41
N SER A 623 -3.51 33.36 -14.28
CA SER A 623 -3.83 34.64 -13.62
C SER A 623 -3.18 35.81 -14.36
N ASP A 624 -3.68 36.14 -15.54
CA ASP A 624 -3.12 37.18 -16.43
C ASP A 624 -3.94 38.48 -16.47
N GLY A 625 -5.01 38.55 -15.68
CA GLY A 625 -5.97 39.64 -15.67
C GLY A 625 -7.17 39.39 -16.60
N THR A 626 -7.39 38.16 -17.05
CA THR A 626 -8.37 37.82 -18.09
C THR A 626 -8.93 36.43 -17.90
N CYS A 627 -10.24 36.32 -17.65
CA CYS A 627 -10.88 35.01 -17.70
C CYS A 627 -11.32 34.67 -19.13
N THR A 628 -10.90 33.52 -19.64
CA THR A 628 -11.34 32.94 -20.90
C THR A 628 -12.42 31.88 -20.66
N PHE A 629 -13.69 32.23 -20.88
CA PHE A 629 -14.80 31.27 -20.75
C PHE A 629 -14.93 30.41 -22.00
N ARG A 630 -15.28 29.13 -21.85
CA ARG A 630 -15.65 28.24 -22.97
C ARG A 630 -17.15 28.33 -23.22
N LEU A 631 -17.54 29.04 -24.28
CA LEU A 631 -18.91 29.42 -24.62
C LEU A 631 -19.36 28.87 -25.98
N GLY A 632 -20.50 28.19 -26.02
CA GLY A 632 -21.17 27.76 -27.25
C GLY A 632 -22.66 28.10 -27.24
N ALA A 633 -23.34 27.82 -28.34
CA ALA A 633 -24.79 28.00 -28.48
C ALA A 633 -25.43 26.79 -29.13
N CYS A 634 -26.62 26.42 -28.67
CA CYS A 634 -27.37 25.29 -29.17
C CYS A 634 -28.80 25.67 -29.50
N ILE A 635 -29.33 25.15 -30.60
CA ILE A 635 -30.72 25.31 -30.99
C ILE A 635 -31.48 24.00 -30.81
N ASP A 636 -32.72 24.13 -30.32
CA ASP A 636 -33.64 23.00 -30.12
C ASP A 636 -33.03 21.88 -29.26
N VAL A 637 -32.52 22.27 -28.08
CA VAL A 637 -31.94 21.33 -27.11
C VAL A 637 -33.05 20.58 -26.39
N ASP A 638 -32.93 19.25 -26.30
CA ASP A 638 -33.83 18.42 -25.50
C ASP A 638 -33.53 18.64 -24.01
N ASP A 639 -34.24 19.59 -23.38
CA ASP A 639 -34.13 19.85 -21.94
C ASP A 639 -35.23 19.09 -21.17
N PRO A 640 -34.90 18.04 -20.38
CA PRO A 640 -35.88 17.30 -19.60
C PRO A 640 -36.55 18.15 -18.50
N ARG A 641 -35.97 19.30 -18.14
CA ARG A 641 -36.56 20.29 -17.22
C ARG A 641 -37.61 21.17 -17.92
N LEU A 642 -37.60 21.23 -19.25
CA LEU A 642 -38.58 21.93 -20.09
C LEU A 642 -39.31 20.97 -21.06
N PRO A 643 -39.97 19.91 -20.56
CA PRO A 643 -40.49 18.80 -21.39
C PRO A 643 -41.66 19.20 -22.32
N THR A 644 -42.18 20.42 -22.20
CA THR A 644 -43.25 20.95 -23.05
C THR A 644 -42.72 21.82 -24.19
N CYS A 645 -41.42 22.07 -24.25
CA CYS A 645 -40.81 22.96 -25.23
C CYS A 645 -40.36 22.16 -26.46
N HIS A 646 -41.18 22.20 -27.51
CA HIS A 646 -40.92 21.52 -28.79
C HIS A 646 -41.06 22.54 -29.93
N PRO A 647 -40.00 23.29 -30.28
CA PRO A 647 -40.05 24.28 -31.33
C PRO A 647 -40.33 23.65 -32.70
N PRO A 648 -41.11 24.30 -33.57
CA PRO A 648 -41.01 24.09 -35.01
C PRO A 648 -39.63 24.53 -35.51
N ALA A 649 -39.31 24.21 -36.77
CA ALA A 649 -38.03 24.54 -37.37
C ALA A 649 -37.59 26.01 -37.12
N ILE A 650 -36.37 26.20 -36.60
CA ILE A 650 -35.82 27.52 -36.27
C ILE A 650 -35.37 28.20 -37.55
N LYS A 651 -35.98 29.34 -37.88
CA LYS A 651 -35.77 30.05 -39.15
C LYS A 651 -34.77 31.20 -39.04
N LEU A 652 -34.70 31.85 -37.89
CA LEU A 652 -33.96 33.10 -37.71
C LEU A 652 -33.28 33.13 -36.35
N LEU A 653 -31.99 33.46 -36.35
CA LEU A 653 -31.18 33.75 -35.16
C LEU A 653 -30.71 35.21 -35.22
N GLU A 654 -30.77 35.91 -34.09
CA GLU A 654 -30.34 37.31 -33.97
C GLU A 654 -29.45 37.51 -32.75
N LEU A 655 -28.20 37.93 -32.96
CA LEU A 655 -27.26 38.29 -31.90
C LEU A 655 -27.47 39.75 -31.49
N LEU A 656 -27.77 39.96 -30.21
CA LEU A 656 -28.07 41.26 -29.61
C LEU A 656 -26.84 41.86 -28.92
N HIS A 657 -26.08 41.04 -28.17
CA HIS A 657 -24.83 41.41 -27.51
C HIS A 657 -23.77 40.28 -27.61
N PRO A 658 -22.48 40.62 -27.78
CA PRO A 658 -21.97 41.94 -28.18
C PRO A 658 -22.52 42.33 -29.58
N PRO A 659 -22.74 43.64 -29.85
CA PRO A 659 -23.38 44.08 -31.09
C PRO A 659 -22.45 43.91 -32.31
N PRO A 660 -22.77 43.01 -33.28
CA PRO A 660 -21.81 42.63 -34.33
C PRO A 660 -21.45 43.76 -35.30
N LEU A 661 -22.34 44.72 -35.48
CA LEU A 661 -22.16 45.84 -36.43
C LEU A 661 -21.45 47.05 -35.81
N ASN A 662 -21.41 47.14 -34.49
CA ASN A 662 -20.85 48.27 -33.77
C ASN A 662 -20.32 47.83 -32.39
N PRO A 663 -19.24 47.01 -32.36
CA PRO A 663 -18.64 46.52 -31.12
C PRO A 663 -18.25 47.69 -30.20
N ALA A 664 -18.42 47.52 -28.89
CA ALA A 664 -18.19 48.60 -27.94
C ALA A 664 -16.70 48.86 -27.69
N ASP A 665 -15.87 47.82 -27.76
CA ASP A 665 -14.42 47.89 -27.55
C ASP A 665 -13.66 46.82 -28.37
N ALA A 666 -12.33 46.75 -28.20
CA ALA A 666 -11.49 45.79 -28.91
C ALA A 666 -11.70 44.33 -28.47
N THR A 667 -12.15 44.10 -27.23
CA THR A 667 -12.47 42.76 -26.72
C THR A 667 -13.73 42.23 -27.39
N ASP A 668 -14.74 43.08 -27.57
CA ASP A 668 -15.93 42.75 -28.35
C ASP A 668 -15.57 42.33 -29.78
N VAL A 669 -14.59 43.00 -30.41
CA VAL A 669 -14.10 42.62 -31.75
C VAL A 669 -13.50 41.21 -31.74
N VAL A 670 -12.70 40.88 -30.72
CA VAL A 670 -12.08 39.55 -30.56
C VAL A 670 -13.14 38.47 -30.34
N ASN A 671 -14.06 38.69 -29.40
CA ASN A 671 -15.13 37.74 -29.09
C ASN A 671 -16.07 37.54 -30.29
N LEU A 672 -16.42 38.60 -31.01
CA LEU A 672 -17.26 38.52 -32.22
C LEU A 672 -16.58 37.76 -33.37
N ALA A 673 -15.25 37.84 -33.49
CA ALA A 673 -14.51 37.14 -34.54
C ALA A 673 -14.65 35.61 -34.43
N GLN A 674 -14.89 35.09 -33.23
CA GLN A 674 -15.16 33.67 -33.00
C GLN A 674 -16.65 33.36 -32.98
N LEU A 675 -17.44 34.20 -32.30
CA LEU A 675 -18.86 33.93 -32.06
C LEU A 675 -19.72 34.04 -33.34
N VAL A 676 -19.47 35.02 -34.20
CA VAL A 676 -20.28 35.23 -35.41
C VAL A 676 -20.18 34.04 -36.37
N PRO A 677 -18.98 33.55 -36.77
CA PRO A 677 -18.88 32.38 -37.62
C PRO A 677 -19.53 31.12 -37.05
N ALA A 678 -19.43 30.90 -35.73
CA ALA A 678 -20.05 29.74 -35.09
C ALA A 678 -21.58 29.81 -35.12
N LEU A 679 -22.17 30.97 -34.84
CA LEU A 679 -23.63 31.14 -34.93
C LEU A 679 -24.15 31.05 -36.38
N GLU A 680 -23.35 31.45 -37.36
CA GLU A 680 -23.67 31.24 -38.78
C GLU A 680 -23.66 29.74 -39.16
N ALA A 681 -22.75 28.97 -38.57
CA ALA A 681 -22.62 27.53 -38.82
C ALA A 681 -23.81 26.70 -38.31
N LEU A 682 -24.63 27.24 -37.39
CA LEU A 682 -25.86 26.59 -36.94
C LEU A 682 -26.89 26.41 -38.06
N GLY A 683 -26.80 27.19 -39.14
CA GLY A 683 -27.59 27.00 -40.36
C GLY A 683 -28.84 27.90 -40.59
N PRO A 684 -29.55 28.49 -39.60
CA PRO A 684 -30.69 29.35 -39.88
C PRO A 684 -30.24 30.71 -40.44
N THR A 685 -31.18 31.55 -40.88
CA THR A 685 -30.82 32.93 -41.27
C THR A 685 -30.29 33.68 -40.04
N PHE A 686 -29.10 34.28 -40.11
CA PHE A 686 -28.48 34.99 -39.00
C PHE A 686 -28.46 36.51 -39.24
N LYS A 687 -28.87 37.29 -38.23
CA LYS A 687 -28.98 38.76 -38.33
C LYS A 687 -28.38 39.49 -37.14
N ALA A 688 -28.06 40.75 -37.36
CA ALA A 688 -27.82 41.75 -36.33
C ALA A 688 -28.70 42.98 -36.61
N GLY A 689 -29.73 43.18 -35.78
CA GLY A 689 -30.76 44.20 -36.01
C GLY A 689 -31.48 43.99 -37.35
N SER A 690 -31.45 44.97 -38.24
CA SER A 690 -32.05 44.89 -39.58
C SER A 690 -31.16 44.25 -40.65
N THR A 691 -29.87 44.06 -40.36
CA THR A 691 -28.88 43.54 -41.32
C THR A 691 -28.84 42.02 -41.28
N VAL A 692 -28.87 41.38 -42.45
CA VAL A 692 -28.63 39.94 -42.59
C VAL A 692 -27.13 39.69 -42.71
N LEU A 693 -26.57 38.96 -41.76
CA LEU A 693 -25.15 38.59 -41.74
C LEU A 693 -24.91 37.34 -42.59
N SER A 694 -25.76 36.32 -42.42
CA SER A 694 -25.78 35.11 -43.26
C SER A 694 -27.21 34.68 -43.58
N SER A 695 -27.42 34.17 -44.79
CA SER A 695 -28.71 33.61 -45.22
C SER A 695 -28.65 32.09 -45.17
N GLY A 696 -29.61 31.49 -44.46
CA GLY A 696 -29.64 30.06 -44.20
C GLY A 696 -31.04 29.48 -44.31
N THR A 697 -31.16 28.16 -44.23
CA THR A 697 -32.45 27.43 -44.27
C THR A 697 -32.94 27.14 -42.85
N PRO A 698 -34.27 27.07 -42.62
CA PRO A 698 -34.77 26.70 -41.30
C PRO A 698 -34.24 25.34 -40.85
N VAL A 699 -33.70 25.29 -39.63
CA VAL A 699 -33.13 24.07 -39.05
C VAL A 699 -34.25 23.26 -38.42
N THR A 700 -34.37 22.00 -38.85
CA THR A 700 -35.36 21.03 -38.36
C THR A 700 -34.73 19.97 -37.46
N GLU A 701 -33.40 19.92 -37.40
CA GLU A 701 -32.65 18.98 -36.58
C GLU A 701 -32.57 19.50 -35.14
N ARG A 702 -32.62 18.56 -34.18
CA ARG A 702 -32.55 18.86 -32.74
C ARG A 702 -31.11 18.80 -32.23
N ASN A 703 -30.86 19.44 -31.10
CA ASN A 703 -29.57 19.48 -30.42
C ASN A 703 -28.42 19.96 -31.32
N VAL A 704 -28.69 20.93 -32.21
CA VAL A 704 -27.65 21.46 -33.10
C VAL A 704 -26.87 22.52 -32.34
N CYS A 705 -25.62 22.19 -32.00
CA CYS A 705 -24.74 23.02 -31.18
C CYS A 705 -23.53 23.53 -31.97
N THR A 706 -23.03 24.69 -31.57
CA THR A 706 -21.68 25.13 -31.92
C THR A 706 -20.65 24.40 -31.06
N PRO A 707 -19.38 24.30 -31.48
CA PRO A 707 -18.31 24.02 -30.53
C PRO A 707 -18.28 25.10 -29.43
N LEU A 708 -17.71 24.77 -28.27
CA LEU A 708 -17.36 25.79 -27.28
C LEU A 708 -16.19 26.62 -27.79
N LEU A 709 -16.36 27.93 -27.72
CA LEU A 709 -15.40 28.93 -28.19
C LEU A 709 -14.86 29.74 -27.02
N PRO A 710 -13.60 30.21 -27.09
CA PRO A 710 -13.07 31.11 -26.09
C PRO A 710 -13.80 32.46 -26.15
N PHE A 711 -14.34 32.88 -25.01
CA PHE A 711 -14.97 34.18 -24.81
C PHE A 711 -14.26 34.91 -23.67
N VAL A 712 -13.58 35.99 -24.01
CA VAL A 712 -12.59 36.65 -23.16
C VAL A 712 -13.23 37.77 -22.34
N VAL A 713 -12.95 37.82 -21.04
CA VAL A 713 -13.43 38.85 -20.10
C VAL A 713 -12.25 39.43 -19.31
N PRO A 714 -11.61 40.52 -19.82
CA PRO A 714 -10.49 41.15 -19.15
C PRO A 714 -10.95 42.02 -17.98
N HIS A 715 -10.19 41.98 -16.90
CA HIS A 715 -10.39 42.80 -15.71
C HIS A 715 -9.15 43.66 -15.39
N LEU A 716 -9.32 44.65 -14.53
CA LEU A 716 -8.20 45.44 -14.02
C LEU A 716 -7.72 44.84 -12.69
N PRO A 717 -6.46 45.03 -12.29
CA PRO A 717 -5.95 44.53 -11.01
C PRO A 717 -6.85 44.94 -9.84
N GLY A 718 -7.33 43.96 -9.08
CA GLY A 718 -8.21 44.17 -7.92
C GLY A 718 -9.63 44.64 -8.23
N LEU A 719 -10.05 44.68 -9.49
CA LEU A 719 -11.40 45.07 -9.90
C LEU A 719 -12.07 43.93 -10.68
N ILE A 720 -13.35 43.68 -10.36
CA ILE A 720 -14.20 42.73 -11.07
C ILE A 720 -14.62 43.33 -12.41
N ALA A 721 -14.61 42.54 -13.48
CA ALA A 721 -15.14 42.93 -14.79
C ALA A 721 -16.16 41.92 -15.30
N SER A 722 -17.12 42.41 -16.09
CA SER A 722 -18.13 41.55 -16.71
C SER A 722 -18.35 41.89 -18.18
N ARG A 723 -18.80 40.89 -18.95
CA ARG A 723 -19.30 41.03 -20.32
C ARG A 723 -20.61 40.26 -20.46
N VAL A 724 -21.40 40.64 -21.47
CA VAL A 724 -22.73 40.09 -21.69
C VAL A 724 -22.79 39.47 -23.08
N VAL A 725 -23.37 38.28 -23.16
CA VAL A 725 -23.79 37.67 -24.40
C VAL A 725 -25.31 37.55 -24.41
N ASP A 726 -25.96 37.92 -25.51
CA ASP A 726 -27.42 37.93 -25.62
C ASP A 726 -27.83 37.67 -27.07
N ALA A 727 -28.66 36.65 -27.29
CA ALA A 727 -29.18 36.29 -28.60
C ALA A 727 -30.61 35.78 -28.49
N ARG A 728 -31.33 35.76 -29.62
CA ARG A 728 -32.70 35.24 -29.71
C ARG A 728 -32.96 34.52 -31.02
N ALA A 729 -33.88 33.56 -30.98
CA ALA A 729 -34.34 32.79 -32.13
C ALA A 729 -35.83 33.01 -32.45
N THR A 730 -36.21 32.75 -33.70
CA THR A 730 -37.59 32.77 -34.21
C THR A 730 -37.84 31.52 -35.05
N ASP A 731 -38.98 30.87 -34.80
CA ASP A 731 -39.39 29.68 -35.54
C ASP A 731 -40.02 30.04 -36.91
N THR A 732 -40.39 29.00 -37.67
CA THR A 732 -41.11 29.13 -38.95
C THR A 732 -42.57 29.59 -38.81
N ALA A 733 -43.19 29.43 -37.64
CA ALA A 733 -44.56 29.86 -37.36
C ALA A 733 -44.64 31.34 -36.93
N GLY A 734 -43.50 32.00 -36.69
CA GLY A 734 -43.39 33.39 -36.28
C GLY A 734 -43.34 33.61 -34.77
N HIS A 735 -43.26 32.55 -33.96
CA HIS A 735 -43.01 32.67 -32.52
C HIS A 735 -41.56 33.09 -32.31
N ARG A 736 -41.37 34.08 -31.44
CA ARG A 736 -40.07 34.68 -31.16
C ARG A 736 -39.79 34.60 -29.67
N MET A 737 -38.63 34.05 -29.32
CA MET A 737 -38.19 34.01 -27.94
C MET A 737 -37.72 35.38 -27.44
N GLY A 738 -37.74 35.58 -26.12
CA GLY A 738 -37.04 36.70 -25.47
C GLY A 738 -35.52 36.63 -25.69
N GLY A 739 -34.79 37.70 -25.40
CA GLY A 739 -33.31 37.63 -25.42
C GLY A 739 -32.82 36.63 -24.37
N ASN A 740 -32.00 35.66 -24.77
CA ASN A 740 -31.30 34.76 -23.87
C ASN A 740 -30.03 35.45 -23.40
N ARG A 741 -30.13 36.23 -22.31
CA ARG A 741 -29.02 37.05 -21.80
C ARG A 741 -28.24 36.31 -20.73
N MET A 742 -26.93 36.17 -20.94
CA MET A 742 -25.97 35.64 -19.97
C MET A 742 -24.89 36.68 -19.67
N THR A 743 -24.52 36.82 -18.39
CA THR A 743 -23.45 37.70 -17.91
C THR A 743 -22.28 36.84 -17.45
N LEU A 744 -21.11 37.06 -18.03
CA LEU A 744 -19.85 36.43 -17.66
C LEU A 744 -19.03 37.41 -16.83
N THR A 745 -18.65 37.03 -15.63
CA THR A 745 -17.93 37.88 -14.66
C THR A 745 -16.59 37.24 -14.33
N CYS A 746 -15.52 37.99 -14.53
CA CYS A 746 -14.18 37.63 -14.11
C CYS A 746 -13.81 38.39 -12.83
N GLU A 747 -13.46 37.65 -11.80
CA GLU A 747 -13.00 38.17 -10.51
C GLU A 747 -11.48 38.06 -10.43
N PRO A 748 -10.78 39.09 -9.91
CA PRO A 748 -9.34 39.01 -9.72
C PRO A 748 -9.00 37.89 -8.74
N ASN A 749 -7.93 37.13 -9.04
CA ASN A 749 -7.43 36.11 -8.12
C ASN A 749 -7.10 36.74 -6.76
N PRO A 750 -7.73 36.33 -5.65
CA PRO A 750 -7.38 36.81 -4.32
C PRO A 750 -6.06 36.20 -3.80
N ALA A 751 -5.50 35.18 -4.47
CA ALA A 751 -4.31 34.47 -4.03
C ALA A 751 -3.12 35.41 -3.84
N VAL A 752 -2.48 35.31 -2.68
CA VAL A 752 -1.28 36.08 -2.34
C VAL A 752 -0.15 35.11 -2.03
N CYS A 753 0.68 34.89 -3.04
CA CYS A 753 1.84 34.03 -2.91
C CYS A 753 2.75 34.43 -1.74
N GLY A 754 2.98 33.47 -0.86
CA GLY A 754 3.84 33.59 0.30
C GLY A 754 3.13 34.03 1.57
N ASN A 755 1.84 33.71 1.72
CA ASN A 755 1.05 34.05 2.91
C ASN A 755 0.87 32.87 3.87
N GLY A 756 1.33 31.67 3.48
CA GLY A 756 1.32 30.43 4.23
C GLY A 756 0.09 29.56 3.96
N ILE A 757 -0.71 29.91 2.96
CA ILE A 757 -1.95 29.24 2.59
C ILE A 757 -1.91 29.02 1.08
N LYS A 758 -1.87 27.76 0.65
CA LYS A 758 -1.98 27.42 -0.78
C LYS A 758 -3.38 27.76 -1.30
N GLU A 759 -3.49 28.84 -2.05
CA GLU A 759 -4.73 29.38 -2.61
C GLU A 759 -4.95 28.96 -4.08
N LEU A 760 -6.12 29.28 -4.65
CA LEU A 760 -6.48 28.87 -6.01
C LEU A 760 -5.55 29.54 -7.04
N GLY A 761 -4.84 28.73 -7.83
CA GLY A 761 -3.81 29.20 -8.79
C GLY A 761 -2.37 29.10 -8.27
N GLU A 762 -2.18 28.70 -7.00
CA GLU A 762 -0.88 28.40 -6.41
C GLU A 762 -0.63 26.88 -6.43
N GLU A 763 0.53 26.45 -6.93
CA GLU A 763 0.98 25.06 -6.87
C GLU A 763 1.60 24.75 -5.50
N CYS A 764 2.08 25.76 -4.78
CA CYS A 764 2.65 25.72 -3.44
C CYS A 764 2.46 27.08 -2.75
N ASP A 765 2.57 27.15 -1.43
CA ASP A 765 2.78 28.39 -0.67
C ASP A 765 3.52 28.05 0.63
N ASP A 766 4.73 28.56 0.81
CA ASP A 766 5.61 28.26 1.94
C ASP A 766 5.71 29.41 2.96
N GLY A 767 4.76 30.34 2.94
CA GLY A 767 4.70 31.45 3.88
C GLY A 767 5.61 32.62 3.56
N ASN A 768 6.24 32.62 2.38
CA ASN A 768 6.98 33.78 1.89
C ASN A 768 7.14 33.77 0.36
N ALA A 769 7.70 34.85 -0.22
CA ALA A 769 7.94 34.96 -1.67
C ALA A 769 9.43 34.90 -2.02
N THR A 770 10.23 34.31 -1.14
CA THR A 770 11.62 33.99 -1.46
C THR A 770 11.58 32.86 -2.48
N PRO A 771 12.38 32.91 -3.54
CA PRO A 771 12.58 31.75 -4.40
C PRO A 771 13.64 30.82 -3.79
N CYS A 772 13.62 29.54 -4.17
CA CYS A 772 14.58 28.50 -3.78
C CYS A 772 14.44 27.94 -2.34
N ASP A 773 13.24 27.98 -1.76
CA ASP A 773 12.89 27.37 -0.48
C ASP A 773 11.76 26.33 -0.57
N GLY A 774 11.43 25.91 -1.80
CA GLY A 774 10.44 24.88 -2.08
C GLY A 774 9.18 25.43 -2.73
N CYS A 775 9.01 26.75 -2.73
CA CYS A 775 8.00 27.44 -3.50
C CYS A 775 8.55 28.69 -4.17
N SER A 776 8.32 28.86 -5.47
CA SER A 776 8.83 30.05 -6.16
C SER A 776 8.06 31.31 -5.76
N ALA A 777 8.64 32.47 -6.06
CA ALA A 777 7.97 33.77 -5.87
C ALA A 777 6.69 33.96 -6.72
N ALA A 778 6.38 33.02 -7.61
CA ALA A 778 5.15 32.94 -8.39
C ALA A 778 4.27 31.74 -7.97
N CYS A 779 4.55 31.16 -6.81
CA CYS A 779 3.85 30.03 -6.21
C CYS A 779 3.74 28.80 -7.10
N ARG A 780 4.81 28.55 -7.87
CA ARG A 780 5.03 27.29 -8.59
C ARG A 780 5.95 26.37 -7.81
N LEU A 781 5.67 25.07 -7.88
CA LEU A 781 6.57 24.06 -7.34
C LEU A 781 7.91 24.16 -8.06
N GLU A 782 8.95 24.34 -7.26
CA GLU A 782 10.32 24.32 -7.78
C GLU A 782 10.72 22.85 -7.99
N CYS A 783 10.57 21.99 -6.96
CA CYS A 783 10.94 20.57 -7.04
C CYS A 783 9.83 19.66 -7.61
N GLY A 784 10.18 18.76 -8.54
CA GLY A 784 9.27 17.75 -9.08
C GLY A 784 8.60 18.15 -10.39
N ASN A 785 9.06 19.23 -11.02
CA ASN A 785 8.52 19.74 -12.27
C ASN A 785 9.30 19.23 -13.50
N GLY A 786 10.36 18.44 -13.28
CA GLY A 786 11.20 17.84 -14.32
C GLY A 786 12.23 18.81 -14.91
N VAL A 787 12.46 19.95 -14.25
CA VAL A 787 13.43 20.96 -14.66
C VAL A 787 14.31 21.29 -13.46
N VAL A 788 15.57 20.88 -13.52
CA VAL A 788 16.55 21.24 -12.48
C VAL A 788 16.75 22.77 -12.44
N GLU A 789 16.16 23.41 -11.45
CA GLU A 789 16.25 24.86 -11.23
C GLU A 789 16.52 25.21 -9.76
N CYS A 790 16.66 26.50 -9.45
CA CYS A 790 16.57 27.03 -8.09
C CYS A 790 17.24 26.26 -6.92
N GLY A 791 18.49 25.77 -7.08
CA GLY A 791 19.22 25.13 -5.97
C GLY A 791 18.95 23.63 -5.80
N GLU A 792 18.21 23.04 -6.73
CA GLU A 792 18.05 21.60 -6.91
C GLU A 792 19.34 20.97 -7.42
N GLN A 793 19.53 19.70 -7.07
CA GLN A 793 20.66 18.90 -7.53
C GLN A 793 20.25 17.92 -8.63
N CYS A 794 18.96 17.64 -8.73
CA CYS A 794 18.28 16.74 -9.65
C CYS A 794 16.78 17.12 -9.69
N ASP A 795 16.07 16.73 -10.75
CA ASP A 795 14.61 16.81 -10.83
C ASP A 795 14.17 15.88 -11.97
N ASP A 796 13.76 14.66 -11.59
CA ASP A 796 13.24 13.62 -12.46
C ASP A 796 11.69 13.68 -12.54
N GLY A 797 11.11 14.82 -12.16
CA GLY A 797 9.68 15.10 -12.19
C GLY A 797 8.92 14.33 -11.13
N VAL A 798 7.81 13.69 -11.53
CA VAL A 798 7.00 12.84 -10.64
C VAL A 798 7.74 11.60 -10.13
N ALA A 799 8.91 11.28 -10.70
CA ALA A 799 9.73 10.14 -10.28
C ALA A 799 10.59 10.44 -9.04
N ASN A 800 10.72 11.70 -8.62
CA ASN A 800 11.51 12.07 -7.44
C ASN A 800 11.06 11.29 -6.20
N GLY A 801 12.00 10.61 -5.54
CA GLY A 801 11.72 9.79 -4.36
C GLY A 801 11.15 8.40 -4.63
N THR A 802 11.04 7.98 -5.90
CA THR A 802 10.66 6.59 -6.23
C THR A 802 11.80 5.60 -5.92
N PRO A 803 11.50 4.34 -5.52
CA PRO A 803 12.53 3.36 -5.19
C PRO A 803 13.50 3.11 -6.35
N GLY A 804 14.79 3.42 -6.13
CA GLY A 804 15.84 3.31 -7.15
C GLY A 804 16.14 4.60 -7.91
N ASP A 805 15.33 5.64 -7.74
CA ASP A 805 15.67 6.97 -8.23
C ASP A 805 16.75 7.59 -7.35
N ARG A 806 17.74 8.20 -8.01
CA ARG A 806 18.83 8.91 -7.36
C ARG A 806 18.40 10.31 -6.94
N CYS A 807 17.29 10.83 -7.47
CA CYS A 807 16.73 12.08 -7.01
C CYS A 807 15.77 11.87 -5.85
N ALA A 808 16.09 12.45 -4.69
CA ALA A 808 15.19 12.40 -3.54
C ALA A 808 13.97 13.30 -3.78
N ALA A 809 12.90 13.06 -3.00
CA ALA A 809 11.65 13.82 -3.09
C ALA A 809 11.81 15.34 -2.80
N ASP A 810 12.93 15.76 -2.21
CA ASP A 810 13.30 17.16 -1.98
C ASP A 810 14.25 17.72 -3.06
N CYS A 811 14.38 17.02 -4.19
CA CYS A 811 15.26 17.37 -5.31
C CYS A 811 16.74 17.55 -4.92
N GLN A 812 17.13 16.94 -3.81
CA GLN A 812 18.52 16.81 -3.40
C GLN A 812 19.05 15.44 -3.85
N MET A 813 20.33 15.40 -4.18
CA MET A 813 21.01 14.13 -4.35
C MET A 813 21.39 13.61 -2.96
N PRO A 814 20.88 12.44 -2.53
CA PRO A 814 21.25 11.86 -1.27
C PRO A 814 22.74 11.51 -1.28
N PRO A 815 23.42 11.63 -0.12
CA PRO A 815 24.83 11.33 -0.01
C PRO A 815 25.09 9.85 -0.36
N PRO A 816 26.13 9.53 -1.16
CA PRO A 816 26.52 8.15 -1.36
C PRO A 816 26.89 7.49 -0.01
N PRO A 817 26.78 6.16 0.12
CA PRO A 817 27.03 5.44 1.38
C PRO A 817 28.50 5.50 1.84
N LEU A 818 29.40 6.06 1.03
CA LEU A 818 30.78 6.31 1.43
C LEU A 818 30.82 7.30 2.60
N ARG A 819 31.32 6.87 3.75
CA ARG A 819 31.63 7.73 4.90
C ARG A 819 33.13 7.81 5.12
N ILE A 820 33.68 9.01 5.25
CA ILE A 820 35.09 9.31 5.46
C ILE A 820 35.24 9.98 6.84
N PRO A 821 35.84 9.27 7.81
CA PRO A 821 35.90 9.68 9.21
C PRO A 821 36.60 11.00 9.50
N GLY A 822 37.38 11.59 8.58
CA GLY A 822 38.09 12.86 8.81
C GLY A 822 39.25 12.84 9.82
N GLY A 823 39.13 12.05 10.89
CA GLY A 823 40.14 11.59 11.83
C GLY A 823 40.25 12.40 13.12
N GLY A 824 40.03 11.75 14.26
CA GLY A 824 40.01 12.33 15.60
C GLY A 824 40.25 11.29 16.69
N ALA A 825 39.62 11.44 17.86
CA ALA A 825 39.67 10.44 18.92
C ALA A 825 38.48 9.49 18.74
N ALA A 826 38.72 8.17 18.62
CA ALA A 826 37.72 7.17 18.24
C ALA A 826 36.37 7.23 19.01
N ALA A 827 36.36 7.67 20.26
CA ALA A 827 35.14 7.79 21.05
C ALA A 827 34.25 9.01 20.70
N SER A 828 34.74 9.94 19.90
CA SER A 828 34.05 11.17 19.50
C SER A 828 34.11 11.45 18.00
N ASP A 829 34.59 10.49 17.19
CA ASP A 829 34.90 10.62 15.74
C ASP A 829 33.67 10.42 14.82
N CYS A 830 32.46 10.40 15.41
CA CYS A 830 31.18 10.24 14.68
C CYS A 830 30.32 11.51 14.73
N GLY A 831 30.85 12.60 15.28
CA GLY A 831 30.14 13.87 15.31
C GLY A 831 29.95 14.44 13.90
N LEU A 832 30.94 14.30 13.02
CA LEU A 832 30.84 14.72 11.62
C LEU A 832 31.67 13.80 10.71
N GLU A 833 31.01 13.17 9.75
CA GLU A 833 31.68 12.41 8.69
C GLU A 833 31.51 13.06 7.32
N TRP A 834 32.50 12.87 6.44
CA TRP A 834 32.42 13.35 5.06
C TRP A 834 31.92 12.24 4.15
N SER A 835 31.01 12.54 3.22
CA SER A 835 30.70 11.65 2.10
C SER A 835 31.17 12.25 0.79
N LEU A 836 31.66 11.42 -0.13
CA LEU A 836 32.14 11.84 -1.44
C LEU A 836 31.60 10.94 -2.54
N GLU A 837 31.18 11.55 -3.64
CA GLU A 837 30.94 10.81 -4.87
C GLU A 837 32.29 10.58 -5.54
N MET A 838 32.76 9.35 -5.48
CA MET A 838 33.95 8.94 -6.20
C MET A 838 33.93 7.43 -6.42
N GLY A 839 34.75 6.96 -7.35
CA GLY A 839 35.13 5.57 -7.45
C GLY A 839 35.85 5.07 -6.19
N PRO A 840 36.63 3.98 -6.28
CA PRO A 840 37.28 3.39 -5.11
C PRO A 840 38.05 4.44 -4.28
N PRO A 841 37.70 4.68 -3.00
CA PRO A 841 38.34 5.71 -2.20
C PRO A 841 39.79 5.32 -1.91
N THR A 842 40.63 6.33 -1.69
CA THR A 842 41.95 6.10 -1.12
C THR A 842 41.77 5.58 0.31
N LEU A 843 42.28 4.38 0.60
CA LEU A 843 42.17 3.77 1.92
C LEU A 843 43.39 4.11 2.80
N ALA A 844 43.14 4.26 4.10
CA ALA A 844 44.18 4.34 5.12
C ALA A 844 44.70 2.92 5.46
N ARG A 845 45.78 2.84 6.26
CA ARG A 845 46.41 1.56 6.62
C ARG A 845 45.49 0.61 7.40
N ASN A 846 44.49 1.17 8.06
CA ASN A 846 43.46 0.47 8.84
C ASN A 846 42.23 0.09 8.00
N GLY A 847 42.27 0.26 6.67
CA GLY A 847 41.20 -0.19 5.78
C GLY A 847 40.00 0.76 5.66
N VAL A 848 39.88 1.76 6.53
CA VAL A 848 38.87 2.82 6.37
C VAL A 848 39.29 3.85 5.32
N PRO A 849 38.34 4.55 4.67
CA PRO A 849 38.65 5.65 3.76
C PRO A 849 39.57 6.68 4.42
N ALA A 850 40.67 7.01 3.74
CA ALA A 850 41.61 7.99 4.23
C ALA A 850 40.99 9.39 4.18
N ALA A 851 41.28 10.19 5.20
CA ALA A 851 41.04 11.63 5.19
C ALA A 851 41.67 12.36 3.97
N LYS A 852 42.61 11.73 3.26
CA LYS A 852 43.22 12.26 2.05
C LYS A 852 42.71 11.49 0.82
N GLN A 853 41.96 12.18 -0.03
CA GLN A 853 41.50 11.69 -1.32
C GLN A 853 42.28 12.37 -2.46
N VAL A 854 42.59 11.58 -3.50
CA VAL A 854 43.34 12.04 -4.66
C VAL A 854 42.57 11.65 -5.91
N CYS A 855 42.31 12.62 -6.78
CA CYS A 855 41.72 12.40 -8.10
C CYS A 855 42.70 12.79 -9.20
N VAL A 856 42.64 12.08 -10.32
CA VAL A 856 43.36 12.44 -11.54
C VAL A 856 42.47 13.36 -12.37
N ASP A 857 43.02 14.50 -12.78
CA ASP A 857 42.37 15.49 -13.65
C ASP A 857 41.89 14.84 -14.96
N GLY A 858 40.57 14.88 -15.19
CA GLY A 858 39.87 14.21 -16.28
C GLY A 858 39.43 12.77 -16.03
N ASP A 859 39.56 12.23 -14.82
CA ASP A 859 39.03 10.90 -14.46
C ASP A 859 37.53 11.00 -14.10
N PRO A 860 36.62 10.44 -14.93
CA PRO A 860 35.18 10.57 -14.70
C PRO A 860 34.70 9.86 -13.43
N ALA A 861 35.52 9.03 -12.80
CA ALA A 861 35.16 8.38 -11.54
C ALA A 861 35.28 9.31 -10.33
N CYS A 862 35.97 10.45 -10.40
CA CYS A 862 36.16 11.35 -9.27
C CYS A 862 36.26 12.84 -9.64
N ASP A 863 36.31 13.15 -10.93
CA ASP A 863 36.35 14.50 -11.48
C ASP A 863 35.06 14.78 -12.26
N PHE A 864 34.20 15.61 -11.67
CA PHE A 864 32.92 16.02 -12.26
C PHE A 864 33.01 17.34 -13.02
N ASP A 865 34.22 17.84 -13.29
CA ASP A 865 34.46 18.96 -14.20
C ASP A 865 35.28 18.45 -15.40
N PRO A 866 34.74 18.48 -16.63
CA PRO A 866 35.49 18.08 -17.82
C PRO A 866 36.60 19.08 -18.21
N THR A 867 36.73 20.21 -17.50
CA THR A 867 37.71 21.26 -17.81
C THR A 867 39.12 20.86 -17.37
N PRO A 868 40.07 20.73 -18.32
CA PRO A 868 41.43 20.33 -17.96
C PRO A 868 42.10 21.33 -17.00
N GLY A 869 42.71 20.82 -15.94
CA GLY A 869 43.50 21.58 -14.99
C GLY A 869 42.83 21.83 -13.63
N THR A 870 41.61 21.33 -13.41
CA THR A 870 40.89 21.40 -12.14
C THR A 870 40.05 20.14 -11.97
N CYS A 871 40.04 19.55 -10.78
CA CYS A 871 39.11 18.47 -10.46
C CYS A 871 37.94 19.03 -9.65
N ARG A 872 36.70 18.73 -10.03
CA ARG A 872 35.51 19.01 -9.21
C ARG A 872 35.10 17.77 -8.42
N PHE A 873 34.99 17.92 -7.11
CA PHE A 873 34.49 16.88 -6.21
C PHE A 873 33.07 17.21 -5.76
N HIS A 874 32.18 16.21 -5.75
CA HIS A 874 30.89 16.27 -5.06
C HIS A 874 31.04 15.69 -3.64
N LEU A 875 30.69 16.45 -2.61
CA LEU A 875 30.82 16.02 -1.22
C LEU A 875 29.65 16.46 -0.32
N TRP A 876 29.43 15.73 0.76
CA TRP A 876 28.41 15.97 1.78
C TRP A 876 29.05 15.93 3.17
N ALA A 877 28.46 16.64 4.14
CA ALA A 877 28.83 16.53 5.55
C ALA A 877 27.66 15.92 6.34
N CYS A 878 27.91 14.79 6.98
CA CYS A 878 26.93 13.99 7.71
C CYS A 878 27.16 14.10 9.21
N LEU A 879 26.16 14.57 9.95
CA LEU A 879 26.23 14.87 11.37
C LEU A 879 25.47 13.85 12.20
N GLY A 880 26.02 13.46 13.35
CA GLY A 880 25.31 12.70 14.37
C GLY A 880 24.94 11.27 14.01
N GLY A 881 25.53 10.74 12.93
CA GLY A 881 25.44 9.33 12.55
C GLY A 881 26.25 8.42 13.47
N GLU A 882 25.96 7.13 13.41
CA GLU A 882 26.83 6.12 13.98
C GLU A 882 27.79 5.61 12.91
N ASP A 883 29.05 5.40 13.30
CA ASP A 883 30.01 4.68 12.45
C ASP A 883 30.58 3.51 13.23
N ALA A 884 30.07 2.32 12.93
CA ALA A 884 30.54 1.07 13.50
C ALA A 884 32.04 0.83 13.22
N ARG A 885 32.61 1.41 12.16
CA ARG A 885 34.05 1.32 11.82
C ARG A 885 34.92 2.12 12.80
N LEU A 886 34.35 3.11 13.47
CA LEU A 886 35.03 3.97 14.46
C LEU A 886 34.62 3.64 15.90
N GLY A 887 33.48 2.97 16.09
CA GLY A 887 32.99 2.51 17.39
C GLY A 887 32.34 3.60 18.22
N CYS A 888 31.76 4.61 17.56
CA CYS A 888 30.97 5.65 18.21
C CYS A 888 29.49 5.57 17.78
N ALA A 889 28.61 5.81 18.76
CA ALA A 889 27.15 5.76 18.57
C ALA A 889 26.62 7.11 18.08
N ALA A 890 25.45 7.08 17.44
CA ALA A 890 24.73 8.26 17.01
C ALA A 890 24.53 9.23 18.19
N GLY A 891 24.85 10.50 17.96
CA GLY A 891 24.90 11.51 19.02
C GLY A 891 24.51 12.88 18.50
N ALA A 892 23.87 13.67 19.36
CA ALA A 892 23.41 14.99 18.94
C ALA A 892 24.60 15.94 18.68
N VAL A 893 24.52 16.74 17.62
CA VAL A 893 25.50 17.78 17.28
C VAL A 893 24.88 19.14 17.49
N SER A 894 25.44 19.90 18.43
CA SER A 894 24.95 21.23 18.81
C SER A 894 25.53 22.35 17.95
N ALA A 895 26.77 22.21 17.49
CA ALA A 895 27.44 23.20 16.64
C ALA A 895 28.57 22.58 15.81
N VAL A 896 28.91 23.20 14.67
CA VAL A 896 30.07 22.83 13.84
C VAL A 896 30.89 24.08 13.53
N ASP A 897 32.15 24.13 13.97
CA ASP A 897 33.08 25.18 13.59
C ASP A 897 33.89 24.77 12.35
N LEU A 898 33.87 25.58 11.30
CA LEU A 898 34.80 25.45 10.18
C LEU A 898 36.12 26.16 10.49
N LEU A 899 37.17 25.39 10.78
CA LEU A 899 38.51 25.90 11.11
C LEU A 899 39.34 26.21 9.86
N ARG A 900 39.17 25.43 8.78
CA ARG A 900 39.71 25.69 7.43
C ARG A 900 38.74 25.19 6.36
N PRO A 901 38.66 25.82 5.18
CA PRO A 901 39.44 26.99 4.74
C PRO A 901 39.08 28.28 5.49
N THR A 902 40.04 29.20 5.68
CA THR A 902 39.77 30.50 6.32
C THR A 902 39.26 31.54 5.30
N ALA A 903 38.59 32.60 5.77
CA ALA A 903 38.05 33.66 4.91
C ALA A 903 39.11 34.44 4.10
N PHE A 904 40.41 34.24 4.38
CA PHE A 904 41.52 34.96 3.75
C PHE A 904 42.43 34.04 2.91
N GLU A 905 41.94 32.86 2.51
CA GLU A 905 42.69 31.95 1.62
C GLU A 905 42.47 32.28 0.13
N ARG A 906 42.92 31.41 -0.78
CA ARG A 906 42.72 31.58 -2.23
C ARG A 906 41.24 31.63 -2.60
N ALA A 907 40.88 32.29 -3.69
CA ALA A 907 39.49 32.46 -4.12
C ALA A 907 38.68 31.14 -4.17
N GLN A 908 39.28 30.05 -4.69
CA GLN A 908 38.64 28.72 -4.73
C GLN A 908 38.39 28.13 -3.33
N ASN A 909 39.34 28.29 -2.41
CA ASN A 909 39.17 27.86 -1.01
C ASN A 909 38.10 28.70 -0.29
N VAL A 910 38.00 30.00 -0.60
CA VAL A 910 36.96 30.88 -0.06
C VAL A 910 35.58 30.52 -0.63
N ALA A 911 35.50 30.13 -1.90
CA ALA A 911 34.27 29.63 -2.49
C ALA A 911 33.81 28.34 -1.78
N ALA A 912 34.70 27.33 -1.67
CA ALA A 912 34.41 26.09 -0.95
C ALA A 912 34.01 26.33 0.53
N ARG A 913 34.65 27.29 1.21
CA ARG A 913 34.27 27.71 2.56
C ARG A 913 32.84 28.23 2.63
N ASN A 914 32.47 29.12 1.71
CA ASN A 914 31.16 29.75 1.73
C ASN A 914 30.06 28.73 1.40
N THR A 915 30.30 27.85 0.44
CA THR A 915 29.42 26.72 0.11
C THR A 915 29.19 25.82 1.33
N PHE A 916 30.27 25.44 2.03
CA PHE A 916 30.17 24.62 3.24
C PHE A 916 29.37 25.29 4.36
N LEU A 917 29.67 26.56 4.66
CA LEU A 917 28.97 27.29 5.73
C LEU A 917 27.47 27.47 5.42
N ALA A 918 27.11 27.67 4.16
CA ALA A 918 25.72 27.75 3.73
C ALA A 918 25.01 26.40 3.88
N ALA A 919 25.65 25.31 3.46
CA ALA A 919 25.08 23.97 3.51
C ALA A 919 24.86 23.47 4.96
N VAL A 920 25.87 23.62 5.83
CA VAL A 920 25.74 23.22 7.25
C VAL A 920 24.79 24.13 8.02
N GLY A 921 24.72 25.42 7.67
CA GLY A 921 23.82 26.38 8.32
C GLY A 921 22.33 26.10 8.10
N ARG A 922 21.96 25.26 7.12
CA ARG A 922 20.59 24.82 6.85
C ARG A 922 20.16 23.62 7.70
N LEU A 923 21.08 22.93 8.37
CA LEU A 923 20.74 21.82 9.24
C LEU A 923 20.14 22.32 10.56
N PRO A 924 19.04 21.71 11.06
CA PRO A 924 18.46 22.07 12.35
C PRO A 924 19.45 21.79 13.48
N SER A 925 19.59 22.75 14.41
CA SER A 925 20.48 22.64 15.58
C SER A 925 19.67 22.65 16.90
N PRO A 926 19.88 21.69 17.82
CA PRO A 926 20.82 20.57 17.70
C PRO A 926 20.28 19.52 16.73
N ALA A 927 21.14 18.98 15.86
CA ALA A 927 20.81 17.77 15.11
C ALA A 927 20.69 16.65 16.15
N GLY A 928 19.48 16.09 16.34
CA GLY A 928 19.21 15.02 17.31
C GLY A 928 19.95 13.71 17.00
N PRO A 929 19.82 12.64 17.82
CA PRO A 929 20.44 11.36 17.50
C PRO A 929 19.85 10.81 16.18
N GLY A 930 20.72 10.44 15.24
CA GLY A 930 20.37 10.00 13.89
C GLY A 930 21.15 10.80 12.84
N GLU A 931 21.66 10.12 11.81
CA GLU A 931 22.48 10.76 10.78
C GLU A 931 21.66 11.79 9.99
N ARG A 932 22.22 13.01 9.86
CA ARG A 932 21.69 14.04 8.95
C ARG A 932 22.81 14.63 8.12
N CYS A 933 22.67 14.55 6.81
CA CYS A 933 23.66 15.09 5.89
C CYS A 933 23.21 16.42 5.28
N THR A 934 24.17 17.28 4.95
CA THR A 934 23.93 18.45 4.09
C THR A 934 23.46 18.01 2.71
N GLY A 935 22.98 18.93 1.87
CA GLY A 935 22.94 18.69 0.40
C GLY A 935 24.35 18.58 -0.21
N ARG A 936 24.43 18.21 -1.50
CA ARG A 936 25.69 18.15 -2.28
C ARG A 936 26.38 19.50 -2.27
N MET A 937 27.67 19.47 -2.00
CA MET A 937 28.57 20.62 -2.12
C MET A 937 29.62 20.32 -3.18
N ASP A 938 29.85 21.29 -4.06
CA ASP A 938 30.90 21.19 -5.08
C ASP A 938 32.18 21.86 -4.60
N ALA A 939 33.31 21.17 -4.75
CA ALA A 939 34.63 21.69 -4.42
C ALA A 939 35.60 21.58 -5.61
N ASP A 940 35.96 22.73 -6.18
CA ASP A 940 36.92 22.83 -7.28
C ASP A 940 38.37 22.88 -6.76
N VAL A 941 39.19 21.90 -7.14
CA VAL A 941 40.58 21.76 -6.72
C VAL A 941 41.53 21.83 -7.92
N PRO A 942 42.38 22.87 -8.04
CA PRO A 942 43.31 22.99 -9.16
C PRO A 942 44.31 21.83 -9.22
N SER A 943 44.50 21.31 -10.43
CA SER A 943 45.50 20.29 -10.75
C SER A 943 46.91 20.77 -10.42
N GLY A 944 47.65 19.97 -9.63
CA GLY A 944 49.04 20.26 -9.27
C GLY A 944 49.40 20.01 -7.81
N ARG A 945 50.25 20.87 -7.24
CA ARG A 945 50.75 20.69 -5.85
C ARG A 945 49.82 21.23 -4.78
N THR A 946 48.73 21.88 -5.18
CA THR A 946 47.76 22.47 -4.27
C THR A 946 46.71 21.46 -3.87
N LYS A 947 46.34 21.48 -2.59
CA LYS A 947 45.29 20.65 -2.01
C LYS A 947 44.30 21.54 -1.28
N LEU A 948 43.02 21.20 -1.37
CA LEU A 948 41.99 21.77 -0.51
C LEU A 948 42.01 21.02 0.82
N VAL A 949 42.03 21.75 1.93
CA VAL A 949 41.98 21.16 3.27
C VAL A 949 40.80 21.75 3.99
N ILE A 950 39.83 20.88 4.28
CA ILE A 950 38.67 21.20 5.09
C ILE A 950 38.94 20.67 6.48
N ARG A 951 38.83 21.53 7.50
CA ARG A 951 39.00 21.14 8.89
C ARG A 951 37.83 21.67 9.70
N THR A 952 37.13 20.79 10.37
CA THR A 952 35.95 21.10 11.17
C THR A 952 36.15 20.73 12.63
N LEU A 953 35.28 21.26 13.49
CA LEU A 953 35.17 20.90 14.89
C LEU A 953 33.67 20.78 15.22
N ALA A 954 33.14 19.57 15.35
CA ALA A 954 31.75 19.37 15.75
C ALA A 954 31.64 19.27 17.27
N HIS A 955 30.59 19.85 17.86
CA HIS A 955 30.35 19.91 19.30
C HIS A 955 29.12 19.10 19.67
N GLY A 956 29.22 18.21 20.65
CA GLY A 956 28.06 17.49 21.20
C GLY A 956 27.36 18.23 22.37
N PRO A 957 26.37 17.62 23.03
CA PRO A 957 25.71 18.16 24.23
C PRO A 957 26.59 18.18 25.49
N GLY A 958 27.84 17.69 25.42
CA GLY A 958 28.82 17.68 26.52
C GLY A 958 30.19 18.24 26.09
N PRO A 959 31.29 17.98 26.83
CA PRO A 959 32.63 18.50 26.49
C PRO A 959 33.30 17.76 25.31
N ALA A 960 32.64 16.77 24.73
CA ALA A 960 33.15 16.00 23.60
C ALA A 960 33.10 16.83 22.31
N THR A 961 34.20 16.84 21.57
CA THR A 961 34.30 17.52 20.28
C THR A 961 34.90 16.57 19.26
N ASP A 962 34.30 16.50 18.08
CA ASP A 962 34.85 15.80 16.93
C ASP A 962 35.74 16.71 16.10
N ARG A 963 36.82 16.21 15.52
CA ARG A 963 37.85 17.03 14.84
C ARG A 963 38.23 16.47 13.49
N ASP A 964 37.43 16.75 12.49
CA ASP A 964 37.65 16.17 11.17
C ASP A 964 38.56 16.98 10.27
N VAL A 965 39.30 16.25 9.43
CA VAL A 965 40.09 16.81 8.35
C VAL A 965 39.80 16.04 7.06
N LEU A 966 39.37 16.74 6.02
CA LEU A 966 39.32 16.22 4.66
C LEU A 966 40.37 16.94 3.80
N GLN A 967 41.17 16.18 3.05
CA GLN A 967 42.16 16.70 2.11
C GLN A 967 41.87 16.19 0.71
N LEU A 968 41.53 17.10 -0.19
CA LEU A 968 41.28 16.81 -1.61
C LEU A 968 42.46 17.29 -2.43
N ALA A 969 42.98 16.43 -3.30
CA ALA A 969 44.07 16.75 -4.21
C ALA A 969 43.74 16.33 -5.63
N CYS A 970 43.95 17.24 -6.58
CA CYS A 970 43.86 16.98 -8.00
C CYS A 970 45.27 16.82 -8.57
N VAL A 971 45.58 15.68 -9.18
CA VAL A 971 46.88 15.44 -9.81
C VAL A 971 46.74 15.44 -11.33
N PRO A 972 47.73 15.98 -12.07
CA PRO A 972 47.70 15.93 -13.51
C PRO A 972 47.74 14.47 -14.00
N PRO A 973 47.14 14.17 -15.17
CA PRO A 973 47.21 12.84 -15.76
C PRO A 973 48.67 12.42 -15.96
N PRO A 974 48.98 11.11 -15.84
CA PRO A 974 50.33 10.62 -16.07
C PRO A 974 50.80 11.05 -17.46
N GLY A 975 51.94 11.73 -17.50
CA GLY A 975 52.55 12.15 -18.78
C GLY A 975 52.86 10.94 -19.66
N PRO A 976 52.91 11.12 -20.99
CA PRO A 976 53.19 10.03 -21.93
C PRO A 976 54.56 9.37 -21.71
#